data_AF-A0A8C1ZHX1-F1
#
_entry.id   AF-A0A8C1ZHX1-F1
#
_cell.length_a   1.000
_cell.length_b   1.000
_cell.length_c   1.000
_cell.angle_alpha   90.00
_cell.angle_beta   90.00
_cell.angle_gamma   90.00
#
_symmetry.space_group_name_H-M   'P 1'
#
loop_
_entity.id
_entity.type
_entity.pdbx_description
1 polymer ?
#
loop_
_entity_poly.entity_id
_entity_poly.type
_entity_poly.pdbx_seq_one_letter_code
_entity_poly.pdbx_strand_id
1 'polypeptide(L)'
;MEPIYATGMAAKLRSQWDRDAGLGQNHNAVKFLGQDYESLKAQCQQTRSLFEDHLFPASASSLGFNELGPRSSKTHGVRWMRPTEICTRPQFIVDGATRTDICQGALGDCWLLAAIASLTLNDDLLHRVVPHGQSFDGGYVGIFHFQFWQFGEWLDVVIDDRLPVKDGKLLFVHSAEGGEFWSALLEKAYAKLNGCYEALSGGSTSEGFEDFTGGVTEMYELKKAPADLFSIIGRAIERGSLLGCSIDITSKFDMEAVTFKKLVKGHAYSVTGVEEVVYRGNMTKLVRIRNPWGEVEWTGAWSDDSREWENVDRSVRGRLQNRSEDGEFWMSFSDFLREFTRLEICNLTADALQASQVKKWSTSLYQGEWRRGSTAGGCRNFPATFWINPQFKVTLKHPDSPGQSDCSFLVALMQKDRRKKRREGQDMETIGFAIYEFVGKSSVHLKREFFLTNASSARSELFINLREVSSRFRLPAGEYIIVPSTFEPQKEADFVLRVFSEKPANSESHTSRKRKRFNLRTQSLCCVSLCTDKDLKTDGFGKESCRSMINLMDTDGSGKLGLTEFHVLWEKIKRYLQIFRDHDVDKSGTMSSYEMRRALEAAGFKLNNHLFQLIILRYTEEDLSVDFDNFVTCLVRLETMFSESIRQDHRIYWISLTMFA
;
A
#
# COMPACT_ATOMS: atom_id res chain seq x y z
N MET A 1 -23.58 10.11 21.79
CA MET A 1 -22.27 10.74 22.05
C MET A 1 -21.97 11.61 20.85
N GLU A 2 -21.70 12.90 21.04
CA GLU A 2 -21.22 13.74 19.94
C GLU A 2 -19.89 13.18 19.40
N PRO A 3 -19.68 13.13 18.07
CA PRO A 3 -18.42 12.69 17.51
C PRO A 3 -17.30 13.68 17.90
N ILE A 4 -16.26 13.17 18.56
CA ILE A 4 -15.04 13.94 18.83
C ILE A 4 -14.29 14.08 17.51
N TYR A 5 -14.32 15.27 16.91
CA TYR A 5 -13.55 15.57 15.71
C TYR A 5 -12.09 15.85 16.09
N ALA A 6 -11.23 14.86 15.90
CA ALA A 6 -9.78 15.02 15.98
C ALA A 6 -9.21 15.28 14.58
N THR A 7 -8.28 16.22 14.43
CA THR A 7 -7.53 16.48 13.19
C THR A 7 -6.02 16.33 13.44
N GLY A 8 -5.23 16.23 12.37
CA GLY A 8 -3.77 16.11 12.46
C GLY A 8 -3.30 14.85 13.21
N MET A 9 -2.31 15.00 14.09
CA MET A 9 -1.73 13.87 14.84
C MET A 9 -2.74 13.17 15.77
N ALA A 10 -3.68 13.92 16.36
CA ALA A 10 -4.72 13.35 17.20
C ALA A 10 -5.59 12.34 16.43
N ALA A 11 -5.91 12.64 15.16
CA ALA A 11 -6.65 11.74 14.28
C ALA A 11 -5.86 10.46 13.96
N LYS A 12 -4.57 10.58 13.64
CA LYS A 12 -3.69 9.43 13.38
C LYS A 12 -3.59 8.49 14.59
N LEU A 13 -3.44 9.05 15.80
CA LEU A 13 -3.34 8.27 17.03
C LEU A 13 -4.66 7.60 17.39
N ARG A 14 -5.78 8.29 17.21
CA ARG A 14 -7.11 7.72 17.40
C ARG A 14 -7.36 6.55 16.46
N SER A 15 -7.05 6.74 15.17
CA SER A 15 -7.13 5.67 14.16
C SER A 15 -6.26 4.47 14.55
N GLN A 16 -5.05 4.69 15.09
CA GLN A 16 -4.23 3.59 15.59
C GLN A 16 -4.88 2.81 16.74
N TRP A 17 -5.47 3.49 17.73
CA TRP A 17 -6.17 2.81 18.82
C TRP A 17 -7.41 2.05 18.36
N ASP A 18 -8.19 2.62 17.45
CA ASP A 18 -9.37 1.94 16.92
C ASP A 18 -8.96 0.67 16.16
N ARG A 19 -7.81 0.67 15.46
CA ARG A 19 -7.22 -0.52 14.81
C ARG A 19 -6.75 -1.58 15.80
N ASP A 20 -6.07 -1.17 16.86
CA ASP A 20 -5.65 -2.09 17.93
C ASP A 20 -6.87 -2.75 18.61
N ALA A 21 -8.03 -2.08 18.59
CA ALA A 21 -9.32 -2.61 19.05
C ALA A 21 -10.06 -3.46 18.00
N GLY A 22 -9.51 -3.63 16.80
CA GLY A 22 -10.05 -4.50 15.74
C GLY A 22 -10.72 -3.79 14.56
N LEU A 23 -10.74 -2.46 14.50
CA LEU A 23 -11.22 -1.73 13.33
C LEU A 23 -10.30 -1.98 12.11
N GLY A 24 -10.89 -2.24 10.94
CA GLY A 24 -10.15 -2.60 9.73
C GLY A 24 -9.88 -4.10 9.58
N GLN A 25 -10.35 -4.92 10.53
CA GLN A 25 -10.50 -6.36 10.29
C GLN A 25 -11.71 -6.63 9.40
N ASN A 26 -11.78 -7.81 8.79
CA ASN A 26 -12.83 -8.13 7.82
C ASN A 26 -14.25 -7.98 8.37
N HIS A 27 -14.51 -8.48 9.58
CA HIS A 27 -15.84 -8.39 10.21
C HIS A 27 -16.15 -6.99 10.79
N ASN A 28 -15.17 -6.07 10.78
CA ASN A 28 -15.29 -4.72 11.32
C ASN A 28 -14.54 -3.74 10.40
N ALA A 29 -14.92 -3.75 9.12
CA ALA A 29 -14.31 -2.93 8.08
C ALA A 29 -14.49 -1.44 8.38
N VAL A 30 -13.48 -0.64 8.02
CA VAL A 30 -13.53 0.81 8.13
C VAL A 30 -14.53 1.36 7.12
N LYS A 31 -15.47 2.17 7.60
CA LYS A 31 -16.46 2.85 6.76
C LYS A 31 -15.78 3.90 5.88
N PHE A 32 -15.68 3.63 4.58
CA PHE A 32 -14.99 4.54 3.66
C PHE A 32 -15.72 5.88 3.60
N LEU A 33 -14.95 6.96 3.80
CA LEU A 33 -15.47 8.34 3.92
C LEU A 33 -16.59 8.51 4.97
N GLY A 34 -16.66 7.61 5.97
CA GLY A 34 -17.66 7.65 7.03
C GLY A 34 -19.08 7.25 6.60
N GLN A 35 -19.26 6.72 5.39
CA GLN A 35 -20.57 6.24 4.93
C GLN A 35 -20.88 4.85 5.51
N ASP A 36 -22.07 4.70 6.09
CA ASP A 36 -22.56 3.44 6.64
C ASP A 36 -23.70 2.89 5.76
N TYR A 37 -23.50 1.74 5.14
CA TYR A 37 -24.47 1.15 4.22
C TYR A 37 -25.86 0.98 4.85
N GLU A 38 -25.96 0.35 6.01
CA GLU A 38 -27.24 0.05 6.66
C GLU A 38 -27.99 1.33 7.08
N SER A 39 -27.28 2.31 7.65
CA SER A 39 -27.88 3.59 8.03
C SER A 39 -28.39 4.38 6.81
N LEU A 40 -27.59 4.44 5.74
CA LEU A 40 -27.98 5.15 4.51
C LEU A 40 -29.13 4.46 3.79
N LYS A 41 -29.12 3.12 3.76
CA LYS A 41 -30.22 2.31 3.21
C LYS A 41 -31.50 2.54 3.99
N ALA A 42 -31.46 2.47 5.33
CA ALA A 42 -32.62 2.72 6.19
C ALA A 42 -33.16 4.15 6.02
N GLN A 43 -32.27 5.15 5.92
CA GLN A 43 -32.66 6.53 5.64
C GLN A 43 -33.41 6.65 4.30
N CYS A 44 -32.86 6.07 3.23
CA CYS A 44 -33.47 6.12 1.89
C CYS A 44 -34.83 5.38 1.85
N GLN A 45 -34.95 4.26 2.59
CA GLN A 45 -36.21 3.55 2.75
C GLN A 45 -37.26 4.40 3.47
N GLN A 46 -36.85 5.14 4.52
CA GLN A 46 -37.73 6.03 5.27
C GLN A 46 -38.19 7.22 4.42
N THR A 47 -37.30 7.83 3.64
CA THR A 47 -37.61 8.97 2.76
C THR A 47 -38.22 8.57 1.42
N ARG A 48 -38.27 7.27 1.11
CA ARG A 48 -38.73 6.71 -0.17
C ARG A 48 -38.01 7.32 -1.37
N SER A 49 -36.70 7.55 -1.23
CA SER A 49 -35.83 8.09 -2.27
C SER A 49 -34.76 7.07 -2.66
N LEU A 50 -34.28 7.14 -3.89
CA LEU A 50 -33.08 6.40 -4.28
C LEU A 50 -31.84 7.11 -3.74
N PHE A 51 -30.84 6.33 -3.31
CA PHE A 51 -29.59 6.84 -2.81
C PHE A 51 -28.82 7.55 -3.94
N GLU A 52 -28.28 8.72 -3.59
CA GLU A 52 -27.39 9.48 -4.46
C GLU A 52 -26.08 9.72 -3.72
N ASP A 53 -25.00 9.19 -4.27
CA ASP A 53 -23.69 9.31 -3.66
C ASP A 53 -23.04 10.66 -3.95
N HIS A 54 -23.16 11.60 -3.02
CA HIS A 54 -22.54 12.91 -3.13
C HIS A 54 -21.00 12.87 -3.05
N LEU A 55 -20.42 11.77 -2.54
CA LEU A 55 -18.97 11.60 -2.42
C LEU A 55 -18.35 10.98 -3.69
N PHE A 56 -19.17 10.45 -4.58
CA PHE A 56 -18.78 9.99 -5.91
C PHE A 56 -19.88 10.34 -6.93
N PRO A 57 -20.04 11.63 -7.25
CA PRO A 57 -21.20 12.12 -7.99
C PRO A 57 -21.24 11.59 -9.43
N ALA A 58 -22.44 11.38 -9.96
CA ALA A 58 -22.69 11.03 -11.36
C ALA A 58 -22.32 12.18 -12.32
N SER A 59 -21.01 12.42 -12.51
CA SER A 59 -20.46 13.59 -13.18
C SER A 59 -19.11 13.28 -13.84
N ALA A 60 -18.60 14.20 -14.66
CA ALA A 60 -17.36 14.02 -15.39
C ALA A 60 -16.12 13.83 -14.48
N SER A 61 -16.10 14.41 -13.27
CA SER A 61 -14.98 14.24 -12.34
C SER A 61 -14.82 12.81 -11.84
N SER A 62 -15.91 12.04 -11.83
CA SER A 62 -15.90 10.63 -11.42
C SER A 62 -15.45 9.72 -12.57
N LEU A 63 -15.56 10.17 -13.82
CA LEU A 63 -15.01 9.47 -14.98
C LEU A 63 -13.49 9.65 -15.06
N GLY A 64 -12.98 10.87 -14.92
CA GLY A 64 -11.55 11.10 -15.04
C GLY A 64 -11.12 12.56 -15.02
N PHE A 65 -9.87 12.77 -15.39
CA PHE A 65 -9.17 14.06 -15.33
C PHE A 65 -8.43 14.40 -16.62
N ASN A 66 -8.13 13.43 -17.49
CA ASN A 66 -7.43 13.64 -18.76
C ASN A 66 -8.15 12.92 -19.92
N GLU A 67 -7.84 11.65 -20.20
CA GLU A 67 -8.42 10.84 -21.28
C GLU A 67 -9.92 10.61 -21.07
N LEU A 68 -10.38 10.57 -19.83
CA LEU A 68 -11.80 10.51 -19.46
C LEU A 68 -12.25 11.79 -18.73
N GLY A 69 -11.50 12.88 -18.90
CA GLY A 69 -11.83 14.16 -18.30
C GLY A 69 -13.03 14.86 -18.97
N PRO A 70 -13.47 16.00 -18.41
CA PRO A 70 -14.63 16.75 -18.91
C PRO A 70 -14.53 17.28 -20.35
N ARG A 71 -13.30 17.41 -20.87
CA ARG A 71 -13.02 17.92 -22.23
C ARG A 71 -12.73 16.81 -23.25
N SER A 72 -12.75 15.56 -22.82
CA SER A 72 -12.44 14.43 -23.70
C SER A 72 -13.61 14.12 -24.64
N SER A 73 -13.31 13.83 -25.90
CA SER A 73 -14.31 13.30 -26.84
C SER A 73 -14.81 11.91 -26.44
N LYS A 74 -14.01 11.14 -25.68
CA LYS A 74 -14.38 9.80 -25.21
C LYS A 74 -15.60 9.84 -24.30
N THR A 75 -15.70 10.87 -23.45
CA THR A 75 -16.79 11.05 -22.48
C THR A 75 -17.98 11.85 -23.02
N HIS A 76 -17.88 12.37 -24.25
CA HIS A 76 -19.00 13.04 -24.89
C HIS A 76 -20.18 12.08 -25.10
N GLY A 77 -21.38 12.51 -24.71
CA GLY A 77 -22.61 11.72 -24.81
C GLY A 77 -22.82 10.68 -23.71
N VAL A 78 -21.89 10.56 -22.75
CA VAL A 78 -22.05 9.66 -21.59
C VAL A 78 -23.17 10.15 -20.68
N ARG A 79 -24.07 9.25 -20.31
CA ARG A 79 -25.14 9.46 -19.34
C ARG A 79 -24.97 8.50 -18.18
N TRP A 80 -25.33 8.94 -16.98
CA TRP A 80 -25.34 8.08 -15.81
C TRP A 80 -26.75 7.53 -15.65
N MET A 81 -26.90 6.21 -15.75
CA MET A 81 -28.19 5.53 -15.70
C MET A 81 -28.17 4.40 -14.68
N ARG A 82 -29.29 4.13 -14.02
CA ARG A 82 -29.41 2.98 -13.11
C ARG A 82 -29.72 1.70 -13.90
N PRO A 83 -29.37 0.51 -13.41
CA PRO A 83 -29.77 -0.77 -14.01
C PRO A 83 -31.27 -0.88 -14.31
N THR A 84 -32.11 -0.33 -13.44
CA THR A 84 -33.58 -0.25 -13.61
C THR A 84 -34.04 0.61 -14.79
N GLU A 85 -33.17 1.47 -15.31
CA GLU A 85 -33.41 2.29 -16.50
C GLU A 85 -32.80 1.67 -17.78
N ILE A 86 -31.90 0.69 -17.62
CA ILE A 86 -31.14 0.05 -18.71
C ILE A 86 -31.84 -1.25 -19.14
N CYS A 87 -32.30 -2.07 -18.20
CA CYS A 87 -32.99 -3.33 -18.50
C CYS A 87 -34.24 -3.53 -17.62
N THR A 88 -35.16 -4.38 -18.09
CA THR A 88 -36.49 -4.55 -17.45
C THR A 88 -36.46 -5.31 -16.14
N ARG A 89 -35.46 -6.16 -15.93
CA ARG A 89 -35.32 -7.02 -14.75
C ARG A 89 -33.85 -7.10 -14.34
N PRO A 90 -33.30 -6.01 -13.78
CA PRO A 90 -31.92 -6.03 -13.32
C PRO A 90 -31.77 -7.05 -12.19
N GLN A 91 -30.67 -7.78 -12.22
CA GLN A 91 -30.28 -8.73 -11.19
C GLN A 91 -28.89 -8.35 -10.67
N PHE A 92 -28.68 -8.57 -9.37
CA PHE A 92 -27.38 -8.29 -8.80
C PHE A 92 -26.40 -9.38 -9.20
N ILE A 93 -26.73 -10.63 -8.84
CA ILE A 93 -26.02 -11.86 -9.23
C ILE A 93 -27.07 -12.87 -9.73
N VAL A 94 -26.81 -13.57 -10.83
CA VAL A 94 -27.68 -14.63 -11.40
C VAL A 94 -26.94 -15.97 -11.36
N ASP A 95 -27.53 -17.00 -10.73
CA ASP A 95 -26.97 -18.37 -10.68
C ASP A 95 -25.51 -18.50 -10.20
N GLY A 96 -25.05 -17.52 -9.41
CA GLY A 96 -23.69 -17.43 -8.87
C GLY A 96 -22.83 -16.47 -9.69
N ALA A 97 -21.89 -15.79 -9.05
CA ALA A 97 -21.05 -14.84 -9.76
C ALA A 97 -19.93 -15.60 -10.48
N THR A 98 -19.92 -15.53 -11.80
CA THR A 98 -19.00 -16.30 -12.63
C THR A 98 -18.05 -15.39 -13.39
N ARG A 99 -16.94 -15.95 -13.85
CA ARG A 99 -15.97 -15.21 -14.66
C ARG A 99 -16.57 -14.64 -15.95
N THR A 100 -17.61 -15.27 -16.52
CA THR A 100 -18.27 -14.80 -17.75
C THR A 100 -19.08 -13.51 -17.56
N ASP A 101 -19.32 -13.09 -16.32
CA ASP A 101 -19.99 -11.83 -15.98
C ASP A 101 -19.06 -10.61 -16.12
N ILE A 102 -17.84 -10.84 -16.60
CA ILE A 102 -16.74 -9.88 -16.65
C ILE A 102 -16.24 -9.81 -18.09
N CYS A 103 -16.75 -8.80 -18.80
CA CYS A 103 -16.30 -8.38 -20.12
C CYS A 103 -15.81 -6.92 -20.05
N GLN A 104 -14.59 -6.68 -20.51
CA GLN A 104 -13.98 -5.35 -20.50
C GLN A 104 -14.73 -4.36 -21.40
N GLY A 105 -14.95 -3.16 -20.86
CA GLY A 105 -15.46 -2.02 -21.63
C GLY A 105 -14.34 -1.16 -22.24
N ALA A 106 -14.58 0.14 -22.33
CA ALA A 106 -13.68 1.09 -22.97
C ALA A 106 -12.52 1.61 -22.09
N LEU A 107 -12.29 1.01 -20.92
CA LEU A 107 -11.24 1.39 -19.97
C LEU A 107 -10.08 0.38 -20.01
N GLY A 108 -8.84 0.86 -19.94
CA GLY A 108 -7.63 0.03 -19.93
C GLY A 108 -7.30 -0.56 -18.56
N ASP A 109 -8.28 -1.17 -17.90
CA ASP A 109 -8.18 -1.75 -16.55
C ASP A 109 -8.29 -3.28 -16.55
N CYS A 110 -7.89 -3.92 -17.65
CA CYS A 110 -7.83 -5.38 -17.81
C CYS A 110 -7.23 -6.13 -16.62
N TRP A 111 -6.23 -5.54 -15.95
CA TRP A 111 -5.59 -6.06 -14.74
C TRP A 111 -6.58 -6.26 -13.58
N LEU A 112 -7.53 -5.34 -13.42
CA LEU A 112 -8.57 -5.41 -12.40
C LEU A 112 -9.57 -6.50 -12.78
N LEU A 113 -9.99 -6.54 -14.05
CA LEU A 113 -10.98 -7.51 -14.53
C LEU A 113 -10.45 -8.95 -14.50
N ALA A 114 -9.17 -9.16 -14.84
CA ALA A 114 -8.51 -10.45 -14.64
C ALA A 114 -8.46 -10.82 -13.16
N ALA A 115 -8.28 -9.86 -12.26
CA ALA A 115 -8.34 -10.11 -10.82
C ALA A 115 -9.74 -10.50 -10.34
N ILE A 116 -10.79 -9.81 -10.82
CA ILE A 116 -12.19 -10.13 -10.50
C ILE A 116 -12.54 -11.51 -11.06
N ALA A 117 -12.09 -11.84 -12.28
CA ALA A 117 -12.35 -13.14 -12.89
C ALA A 117 -11.71 -14.27 -12.09
N SER A 118 -10.49 -14.11 -11.59
CA SER A 118 -9.89 -15.10 -10.70
C SER A 118 -10.63 -15.18 -9.35
N LEU A 119 -11.16 -14.07 -8.84
CA LEU A 119 -11.93 -14.03 -7.58
C LEU A 119 -13.18 -14.92 -7.64
N THR A 120 -13.87 -14.96 -8.79
CA THR A 120 -15.05 -15.84 -9.00
C THR A 120 -14.75 -17.34 -8.94
N LEU A 121 -13.48 -17.75 -8.93
CA LEU A 121 -13.11 -19.16 -8.74
C LEU A 121 -13.14 -19.57 -7.26
N ASN A 122 -13.36 -18.62 -6.35
CA ASN A 122 -13.40 -18.84 -4.91
C ASN A 122 -14.56 -18.05 -4.27
N ASP A 123 -15.70 -18.71 -4.12
CA ASP A 123 -16.93 -18.12 -3.58
C ASP A 123 -16.75 -17.47 -2.21
N ASP A 124 -15.93 -18.05 -1.32
CA ASP A 124 -15.68 -17.49 0.01
C ASP A 124 -14.99 -16.13 -0.07
N LEU A 125 -13.99 -16.01 -0.96
CA LEU A 125 -13.29 -14.74 -1.18
C LEU A 125 -14.17 -13.74 -1.93
N LEU A 126 -14.95 -14.22 -2.90
CA LEU A 126 -15.90 -13.38 -3.61
C LEU A 126 -16.89 -12.74 -2.63
N HIS A 127 -17.51 -13.52 -1.75
CA HIS A 127 -18.48 -13.00 -0.78
C HIS A 127 -17.87 -12.11 0.31
N ARG A 128 -16.54 -12.16 0.47
CA ARG A 128 -15.80 -11.20 1.27
C ARG A 128 -15.78 -9.82 0.63
N VAL A 129 -15.61 -9.75 -0.68
CA VAL A 129 -15.55 -8.48 -1.44
C VAL A 129 -16.94 -8.00 -1.84
N VAL A 130 -17.85 -8.94 -2.14
CA VAL A 130 -19.23 -8.74 -2.58
C VAL A 130 -20.19 -9.32 -1.52
N PRO A 131 -20.54 -8.54 -0.48
CA PRO A 131 -21.39 -9.02 0.61
C PRO A 131 -22.75 -9.54 0.13
N HIS A 132 -23.25 -10.57 0.79
CA HIS A 132 -24.59 -11.12 0.57
C HIS A 132 -25.70 -10.13 0.93
N GLY A 133 -26.93 -10.42 0.47
CA GLY A 133 -28.13 -9.66 0.84
C GLY A 133 -28.37 -8.39 0.02
N GLN A 134 -27.61 -8.20 -1.05
CA GLN A 134 -27.78 -7.14 -2.03
C GLN A 134 -28.66 -7.61 -3.19
N SER A 135 -29.65 -6.81 -3.59
CA SER A 135 -30.56 -7.13 -4.68
C SER A 135 -31.22 -5.87 -5.25
N PHE A 136 -31.70 -5.97 -6.49
CA PHE A 136 -32.60 -4.99 -7.10
C PHE A 136 -34.08 -5.24 -6.73
N ASP A 137 -34.37 -6.41 -6.16
CA ASP A 137 -35.68 -6.77 -5.63
C ASP A 137 -35.74 -6.51 -4.12
N GLY A 138 -36.95 -6.33 -3.57
CA GLY A 138 -37.20 -6.35 -2.11
C GLY A 138 -36.38 -5.36 -1.28
N GLY A 139 -36.90 -4.14 -1.09
CA GLY A 139 -36.24 -3.12 -0.25
C GLY A 139 -35.11 -2.34 -0.94
N TYR A 140 -35.04 -2.44 -2.28
CA TYR A 140 -34.16 -1.66 -3.14
C TYR A 140 -34.36 -0.15 -2.96
N VAL A 141 -33.25 0.56 -2.79
CA VAL A 141 -33.18 2.02 -2.74
C VAL A 141 -31.96 2.55 -3.51
N GLY A 142 -31.47 1.81 -4.51
CA GLY A 142 -30.37 2.26 -5.38
C GLY A 142 -29.01 2.41 -4.68
N ILE A 143 -28.74 1.59 -3.65
CA ILE A 143 -27.52 1.60 -2.83
C ILE A 143 -26.92 0.20 -2.75
N PHE A 144 -25.60 0.10 -2.86
CA PHE A 144 -24.82 -1.14 -2.79
C PHE A 144 -23.52 -0.88 -2.02
N HIS A 145 -22.85 -1.93 -1.57
CA HIS A 145 -21.55 -1.83 -0.91
C HIS A 145 -20.63 -3.02 -1.20
N PHE A 146 -19.33 -2.75 -1.11
CA PHE A 146 -18.27 -3.71 -1.40
C PHE A 146 -17.13 -3.52 -0.39
N GLN A 147 -16.37 -4.58 -0.13
CA GLN A 147 -15.23 -4.51 0.78
C GLN A 147 -13.91 -4.72 0.04
N PHE A 148 -12.96 -3.82 0.28
CA PHE A 148 -11.62 -3.91 -0.29
C PHE A 148 -10.58 -3.85 0.81
N TRP A 149 -9.58 -4.70 0.73
CA TRP A 149 -8.37 -4.55 1.51
C TRP A 149 -7.54 -3.39 0.97
N GLN A 150 -7.08 -2.51 1.84
CA GLN A 150 -6.20 -1.38 1.54
C GLN A 150 -5.12 -1.29 2.62
N PHE A 151 -3.88 -1.59 2.22
CA PHE A 151 -2.69 -1.29 3.01
C PHE A 151 -2.72 -1.81 4.47
N GLY A 152 -3.36 -2.96 4.69
CA GLY A 152 -3.48 -3.61 6.00
C GLY A 152 -4.87 -3.65 6.59
N GLU A 153 -5.84 -2.94 5.99
CA GLU A 153 -7.17 -2.75 6.57
C GLU A 153 -8.27 -3.02 5.53
N TRP A 154 -9.37 -3.61 5.95
CA TRP A 154 -10.58 -3.74 5.14
C TRP A 154 -11.40 -2.45 5.20
N LEU A 155 -11.78 -1.94 4.04
CA LEU A 155 -12.64 -0.78 3.89
C LEU A 155 -13.98 -1.21 3.29
N ASP A 156 -15.09 -0.73 3.88
CA ASP A 156 -16.44 -0.88 3.33
C ASP A 156 -16.78 0.36 2.49
N VAL A 157 -16.99 0.15 1.19
CA VAL A 157 -17.21 1.21 0.19
C VAL A 157 -18.66 1.14 -0.29
N VAL A 158 -19.43 2.15 0.12
CA VAL A 158 -20.83 2.34 -0.31
C VAL A 158 -20.87 3.09 -1.63
N ILE A 159 -21.75 2.69 -2.55
CA ILE A 159 -22.04 3.41 -3.80
C ILE A 159 -23.53 3.44 -4.10
N ASP A 160 -23.96 4.39 -4.93
CA ASP A 160 -25.22 4.23 -5.66
C ASP A 160 -25.03 3.38 -6.92
N ASP A 161 -26.12 2.99 -7.58
CA ASP A 161 -26.09 2.14 -8.78
C ASP A 161 -26.12 2.89 -10.12
N ARG A 162 -25.88 4.20 -10.16
CA ARG A 162 -25.78 4.94 -11.43
C ARG A 162 -24.50 4.54 -12.16
N LEU A 163 -24.61 4.00 -13.37
CA LEU A 163 -23.48 3.54 -14.18
C LEU A 163 -23.30 4.40 -15.44
N PRO A 164 -22.07 4.64 -15.91
CA PRO A 164 -21.80 5.33 -17.16
C PRO A 164 -22.28 4.52 -18.38
N VAL A 165 -23.17 5.11 -19.16
CA VAL A 165 -23.78 4.53 -20.36
C VAL A 165 -23.52 5.44 -21.55
N LYS A 166 -23.13 4.85 -22.68
CA LYS A 166 -22.96 5.53 -23.96
C LYS A 166 -23.65 4.72 -25.04
N ASP A 167 -24.44 5.38 -25.89
CA ASP A 167 -25.18 4.74 -26.98
C ASP A 167 -26.05 3.54 -26.53
N GLY A 168 -26.63 3.64 -25.32
CA GLY A 168 -27.48 2.61 -24.72
C GLY A 168 -26.75 1.39 -24.15
N LYS A 169 -25.41 1.39 -24.12
CA LYS A 169 -24.59 0.32 -23.55
C LYS A 169 -23.74 0.83 -22.39
N LEU A 170 -23.44 -0.04 -21.43
CA LEU A 170 -22.48 0.24 -20.38
C LEU A 170 -21.11 0.57 -21.00
N LEU A 171 -20.48 1.63 -20.50
CA LEU A 171 -19.20 2.10 -21.04
C LEU A 171 -18.01 1.26 -20.54
N PHE A 172 -18.13 0.70 -19.34
CA PHE A 172 -17.07 -0.05 -18.66
C PHE A 172 -17.46 -1.52 -18.48
N VAL A 173 -16.99 -2.22 -17.43
CA VAL A 173 -17.25 -3.65 -17.26
C VAL A 173 -18.75 -3.97 -17.27
N HIS A 174 -19.10 -5.09 -17.88
CA HIS A 174 -20.47 -5.60 -17.96
C HIS A 174 -20.47 -7.13 -18.09
N SER A 175 -21.61 -7.74 -17.77
CA SER A 175 -21.86 -9.17 -17.98
C SER A 175 -22.29 -9.44 -19.42
N ALA A 176 -21.87 -10.58 -19.97
CA ALA A 176 -22.30 -11.06 -21.28
C ALA A 176 -23.82 -11.32 -21.34
N GLU A 177 -24.46 -11.64 -20.21
CA GLU A 177 -25.91 -11.87 -20.12
C GLU A 177 -26.73 -10.57 -20.20
N GLY A 178 -26.12 -9.41 -19.92
CA GLY A 178 -26.73 -8.08 -19.99
C GLY A 178 -27.74 -7.73 -18.88
N GLY A 179 -28.23 -8.70 -18.12
CA GLY A 179 -29.17 -8.50 -17.00
C GLY A 179 -28.52 -8.41 -15.61
N GLU A 180 -27.22 -8.66 -15.52
CA GLU A 180 -26.46 -8.80 -14.27
C GLU A 180 -25.45 -7.66 -14.08
N PHE A 181 -25.36 -7.11 -12.86
CA PHE A 181 -24.68 -5.82 -12.62
C PHE A 181 -23.67 -5.81 -11.47
N TRP A 182 -23.44 -6.91 -10.74
CA TRP A 182 -22.50 -6.90 -9.61
C TRP A 182 -21.08 -6.49 -10.04
N SER A 183 -20.61 -6.95 -11.21
CA SER A 183 -19.26 -6.66 -11.71
C SER A 183 -19.10 -5.17 -12.05
N ALA A 184 -20.10 -4.58 -12.71
CA ALA A 184 -20.15 -3.14 -13.02
C ALA A 184 -20.17 -2.27 -11.76
N LEU A 185 -20.91 -2.69 -10.74
CA LEU A 185 -20.99 -2.00 -9.46
C LEU A 185 -19.70 -2.17 -8.64
N LEU A 186 -19.06 -3.34 -8.70
CA LEU A 186 -17.77 -3.60 -8.05
C LEU A 186 -16.68 -2.70 -8.62
N GLU A 187 -16.57 -2.61 -9.95
CA GLU A 187 -15.63 -1.71 -10.64
C GLU A 187 -15.91 -0.25 -10.28
N LYS A 188 -17.17 0.17 -10.20
CA LYS A 188 -17.54 1.52 -9.73
C LYS A 188 -17.07 1.79 -8.30
N ALA A 189 -17.27 0.86 -7.38
CA ALA A 189 -16.82 1.01 -5.99
C ALA A 189 -15.30 1.11 -5.91
N TYR A 190 -14.59 0.34 -6.74
CA TYR A 190 -13.14 0.41 -6.83
C TYR A 190 -12.64 1.71 -7.49
N ALA A 191 -13.35 2.23 -8.49
CA ALA A 191 -13.11 3.54 -9.08
C ALA A 191 -13.28 4.66 -8.05
N LYS A 192 -14.35 4.60 -7.24
CA LYS A 192 -14.59 5.52 -6.12
C LYS A 192 -13.44 5.48 -5.10
N LEU A 193 -13.00 4.29 -4.71
CA LEU A 193 -11.89 4.11 -3.78
C LEU A 193 -10.60 4.76 -4.28
N ASN A 194 -10.37 4.73 -5.60
CA ASN A 194 -9.21 5.33 -6.26
C ASN A 194 -9.43 6.78 -6.75
N GLY A 195 -10.64 7.32 -6.58
CA GLY A 195 -11.03 8.70 -6.86
C GLY A 195 -11.78 8.93 -8.18
N CYS A 196 -11.53 8.13 -9.23
CA CYS A 196 -12.25 8.16 -10.50
C CYS A 196 -11.97 6.90 -11.33
N TYR A 197 -12.76 6.64 -12.39
CA TYR A 197 -12.53 5.52 -13.30
C TYR A 197 -11.17 5.58 -14.00
N GLU A 198 -10.76 6.77 -14.48
CA GLU A 198 -9.46 6.93 -15.17
C GLU A 198 -8.24 6.55 -14.30
N ALA A 199 -8.36 6.64 -12.97
CA ALA A 199 -7.30 6.23 -12.06
C ALA A 199 -7.04 4.70 -12.08
N LEU A 200 -7.98 3.90 -12.62
CA LEU A 200 -7.85 2.46 -12.78
C LEU A 200 -7.08 2.07 -14.04
N SER A 201 -6.93 2.98 -15.01
CA SER A 201 -6.24 2.69 -16.28
C SER A 201 -4.78 2.29 -16.03
N GLY A 202 -4.37 1.10 -16.46
CA GLY A 202 -3.01 0.57 -16.28
C GLY A 202 -2.69 0.17 -14.82
N GLY A 203 -2.31 -1.09 -14.65
CA GLY A 203 -1.99 -1.70 -13.36
C GLY A 203 -1.48 -3.14 -13.51
N SER A 204 -1.13 -3.75 -12.38
CA SER A 204 -0.79 -5.18 -12.30
C SER A 204 -1.93 -5.96 -11.69
N THR A 205 -2.17 -7.18 -12.16
CA THR A 205 -3.23 -8.06 -11.62
C THR A 205 -3.04 -8.30 -10.11
N SER A 206 -1.79 -8.37 -9.65
CA SER A 206 -1.40 -8.43 -8.25
C SER A 206 -2.04 -7.35 -7.38
N GLU A 207 -2.24 -6.14 -7.91
CA GLU A 207 -2.88 -5.06 -7.17
C GLU A 207 -4.33 -5.42 -6.82
N GLY A 208 -5.06 -5.97 -7.80
CA GLY A 208 -6.44 -6.42 -7.60
C GLY A 208 -6.49 -7.62 -6.66
N PHE A 209 -5.60 -8.59 -6.83
CA PHE A 209 -5.54 -9.76 -5.94
C PHE A 209 -5.32 -9.36 -4.47
N GLU A 210 -4.37 -8.47 -4.21
CA GLU A 210 -4.10 -7.97 -2.85
C GLU A 210 -5.31 -7.23 -2.28
N ASP A 211 -5.99 -6.41 -3.08
CA ASP A 211 -7.13 -5.62 -2.63
C ASP A 211 -8.39 -6.47 -2.43
N PHE A 212 -8.50 -7.61 -3.10
CA PHE A 212 -9.60 -8.56 -2.94
C PHE A 212 -9.37 -9.60 -1.84
N THR A 213 -8.13 -9.78 -1.37
CA THR A 213 -7.81 -10.88 -0.46
C THR A 213 -7.05 -10.48 0.80
N GLY A 214 -6.37 -9.33 0.80
CA GLY A 214 -5.33 -9.02 1.79
C GLY A 214 -4.12 -9.97 1.72
N GLY A 215 -4.04 -10.77 0.65
CA GLY A 215 -3.01 -11.75 0.36
C GLY A 215 -1.67 -11.12 -0.01
N VAL A 216 -0.72 -11.97 -0.33
CA VAL A 216 0.60 -11.56 -0.83
C VAL A 216 0.93 -12.23 -2.13
N THR A 217 1.37 -11.43 -3.10
CA THR A 217 1.62 -11.91 -4.45
C THR A 217 3.07 -12.30 -4.63
N GLU A 218 3.32 -13.47 -5.20
CA GLU A 218 4.62 -13.90 -5.72
C GLU A 218 4.63 -13.79 -7.24
N MET A 219 5.72 -13.28 -7.79
CA MET A 219 5.91 -13.13 -9.24
C MET A 219 6.96 -14.12 -9.76
N TYR A 220 6.65 -14.80 -10.85
CA TYR A 220 7.53 -15.73 -11.53
C TYR A 220 7.81 -15.25 -12.95
N GLU A 221 9.08 -15.07 -13.30
CA GLU A 221 9.53 -14.87 -14.68
C GLU A 221 9.53 -16.24 -15.38
N LEU A 222 8.63 -16.43 -16.35
CA LEU A 222 8.38 -17.75 -16.96
C LEU A 222 9.58 -18.28 -17.76
N LYS A 223 10.44 -17.39 -18.27
CA LYS A 223 11.71 -17.76 -18.92
C LYS A 223 12.74 -18.38 -17.97
N LYS A 224 12.60 -18.13 -16.66
CA LYS A 224 13.44 -18.67 -15.59
C LYS A 224 12.61 -19.50 -14.60
N ALA A 225 11.48 -20.03 -15.06
CA ALA A 225 10.56 -20.79 -14.23
C ALA A 225 11.27 -22.00 -13.56
N PRO A 226 10.98 -22.28 -12.28
CA PRO A 226 11.47 -23.49 -11.65
C PRO A 226 10.85 -24.73 -12.30
N ALA A 227 11.57 -25.86 -12.28
CA ALA A 227 11.15 -27.09 -12.95
C ALA A 227 9.83 -27.66 -12.42
N ASP A 228 9.47 -27.35 -11.16
CA ASP A 228 8.24 -27.78 -10.50
C ASP A 228 7.10 -26.76 -10.60
N LEU A 229 7.23 -25.71 -11.43
CA LEU A 229 6.23 -24.62 -11.54
C LEU A 229 4.81 -25.12 -11.82
N PHE A 230 4.63 -26.14 -12.66
CA PHE A 230 3.31 -26.72 -12.93
C PHE A 230 2.63 -27.26 -11.65
N SER A 231 3.41 -27.91 -10.77
CA SER A 231 2.91 -28.40 -9.48
C SER A 231 2.66 -27.25 -8.50
N ILE A 232 3.46 -26.18 -8.56
CA ILE A 232 3.21 -24.96 -7.79
C ILE A 232 1.85 -24.35 -8.18
N ILE A 233 1.57 -24.23 -9.47
CA ILE A 233 0.29 -23.72 -9.99
C ILE A 233 -0.88 -24.60 -9.52
N GLY A 234 -0.78 -25.92 -9.70
CA GLY A 234 -1.84 -26.85 -9.27
C GLY A 234 -2.16 -26.73 -7.77
N ARG A 235 -1.13 -26.74 -6.92
CA ARG A 235 -1.30 -26.55 -5.47
C ARG A 235 -1.85 -25.17 -5.11
N ALA A 236 -1.52 -24.13 -5.87
CA ALA A 236 -2.05 -22.79 -5.64
C ALA A 236 -3.55 -22.73 -5.93
N ILE A 237 -3.98 -23.30 -7.05
CA ILE A 237 -5.40 -23.39 -7.44
C ILE A 237 -6.19 -24.23 -6.41
N GLU A 238 -5.68 -25.39 -6.00
CA GLU A 238 -6.30 -26.23 -4.97
C GLU A 238 -6.46 -25.51 -3.61
N ARG A 239 -5.59 -24.53 -3.33
CA ARG A 239 -5.64 -23.73 -2.11
C ARG A 239 -6.52 -22.48 -2.24
N GLY A 240 -7.11 -22.26 -3.42
CA GLY A 240 -7.90 -21.08 -3.72
C GLY A 240 -7.08 -19.80 -3.92
N SER A 241 -5.77 -19.91 -4.14
CA SER A 241 -4.94 -18.76 -4.53
C SER A 241 -5.46 -18.15 -5.83
N LEU A 242 -5.28 -16.84 -5.99
CA LEU A 242 -5.63 -16.15 -7.23
C LEU A 242 -4.41 -16.11 -8.14
N LEU A 243 -4.59 -16.51 -9.41
CA LEU A 243 -3.49 -16.57 -10.37
C LEU A 243 -3.78 -15.69 -11.59
N GLY A 244 -2.76 -14.98 -12.02
CA GLY A 244 -2.78 -14.15 -13.22
C GLY A 244 -1.51 -14.30 -14.03
N CYS A 245 -1.57 -14.04 -15.32
CA CYS A 245 -0.39 -14.07 -16.19
C CYS A 245 -0.46 -12.95 -17.23
N SER A 246 0.70 -12.61 -17.79
CA SER A 246 0.81 -11.53 -18.77
C SER A 246 1.96 -11.73 -19.74
N ILE A 247 1.87 -11.03 -20.86
CA ILE A 247 2.90 -10.99 -21.90
C ILE A 247 3.50 -9.59 -21.92
N ASP A 248 4.81 -9.49 -21.67
CA ASP A 248 5.50 -8.19 -21.63
C ASP A 248 5.52 -7.55 -23.03
N ILE A 249 5.42 -6.22 -23.05
CA ILE A 249 5.55 -5.42 -24.28
C ILE A 249 7.00 -5.02 -24.52
N THR A 250 7.41 -5.02 -25.79
CA THR A 250 8.72 -4.53 -26.20
C THR A 250 8.75 -3.02 -26.41
N SER A 251 7.60 -2.43 -26.72
CA SER A 251 7.42 -0.99 -26.90
C SER A 251 6.01 -0.57 -26.48
N LYS A 252 5.79 0.73 -26.23
CA LYS A 252 4.45 1.25 -25.92
C LYS A 252 3.43 1.03 -27.06
N PHE A 253 3.90 0.88 -28.31
CA PHE A 253 3.05 0.58 -29.45
C PHE A 253 2.53 -0.86 -29.46
N ASP A 254 3.13 -1.74 -28.66
CA ASP A 254 2.68 -3.13 -28.49
C ASP A 254 1.59 -3.28 -27.40
N MET A 255 1.18 -2.20 -26.74
CA MET A 255 0.13 -2.24 -25.71
C MET A 255 -1.19 -2.69 -26.33
N GLU A 256 -1.77 -3.75 -25.77
CA GLU A 256 -2.97 -4.43 -26.26
C GLU A 256 -2.85 -4.93 -27.71
N ALA A 257 -1.63 -5.14 -28.22
CA ALA A 257 -1.42 -5.67 -29.55
C ALA A 257 -1.71 -7.17 -29.61
N VAL A 258 -2.57 -7.57 -30.55
CA VAL A 258 -2.94 -8.97 -30.80
C VAL A 258 -1.88 -9.66 -31.66
N THR A 259 -1.35 -10.78 -31.18
CA THR A 259 -0.40 -11.62 -31.91
C THR A 259 -1.09 -12.46 -32.99
N PHE A 260 -0.30 -13.08 -33.87
CA PHE A 260 -0.84 -13.98 -34.90
C PHE A 260 -1.58 -15.21 -34.35
N LYS A 261 -1.32 -15.60 -33.09
CA LYS A 261 -2.02 -16.68 -32.37
C LYS A 261 -3.17 -16.15 -31.49
N LYS A 262 -3.59 -14.91 -31.73
CA LYS A 262 -4.63 -14.18 -30.99
C LYS A 262 -4.37 -13.93 -29.50
N LEU A 263 -3.15 -14.10 -29.01
CA LEU A 263 -2.78 -13.60 -27.68
C LEU A 263 -2.53 -12.09 -27.72
N VAL A 264 -3.08 -11.36 -26.77
CA VAL A 264 -2.91 -9.91 -26.55
C VAL A 264 -1.69 -9.63 -25.66
N LYS A 265 -0.79 -8.72 -26.09
CA LYS A 265 0.37 -8.29 -25.30
C LYS A 265 0.04 -7.09 -24.39
N GLY A 266 0.79 -6.92 -23.30
CA GLY A 266 0.56 -5.83 -22.35
C GLY A 266 -0.80 -5.90 -21.66
N HIS A 267 -1.35 -7.10 -21.59
CA HIS A 267 -2.70 -7.41 -21.14
C HIS A 267 -2.65 -8.49 -20.06
N ALA A 268 -3.58 -8.40 -19.11
CA ALA A 268 -3.70 -9.35 -18.01
C ALA A 268 -4.64 -10.49 -18.37
N TYR A 269 -4.23 -11.71 -18.04
CA TYR A 269 -5.06 -12.92 -18.14
C TYR A 269 -5.18 -13.57 -16.76
N SER A 270 -6.23 -14.35 -16.57
CA SER A 270 -6.41 -15.21 -15.40
C SER A 270 -5.95 -16.62 -15.72
N VAL A 271 -5.26 -17.29 -14.78
CA VAL A 271 -5.00 -18.73 -14.88
C VAL A 271 -6.08 -19.44 -14.07
N THR A 272 -6.95 -20.19 -14.74
CA THR A 272 -8.19 -20.72 -14.15
C THR A 272 -8.18 -22.24 -13.95
N GLY A 273 -7.11 -22.92 -14.33
CA GLY A 273 -7.01 -24.38 -14.19
C GLY A 273 -5.69 -24.95 -14.69
N VAL A 274 -5.35 -26.14 -14.18
CA VAL A 274 -4.30 -27.00 -14.74
C VAL A 274 -4.76 -28.45 -14.71
N GLU A 275 -4.46 -29.21 -15.76
CA GLU A 275 -4.83 -30.61 -15.88
C GLU A 275 -3.71 -31.40 -16.58
N GLU A 276 -3.62 -32.68 -16.28
CA GLU A 276 -2.75 -33.62 -17.01
C GLU A 276 -3.63 -34.59 -17.81
N VAL A 277 -3.43 -34.64 -19.13
CA VAL A 277 -4.20 -35.50 -20.03
C VAL A 277 -3.29 -36.46 -20.77
N VAL A 278 -3.76 -37.69 -20.98
CA VAL A 278 -3.07 -38.63 -21.86
C VAL A 278 -3.39 -38.29 -23.30
N TYR A 279 -2.38 -37.86 -24.06
CA TYR A 279 -2.46 -37.54 -25.47
C TYR A 279 -1.49 -38.43 -26.26
N ARG A 280 -2.03 -39.27 -27.14
CA ARG A 280 -1.24 -40.23 -27.96
C ARG A 280 -0.27 -41.09 -27.13
N GLY A 281 -0.71 -41.54 -25.96
CA GLY A 281 0.07 -42.37 -25.05
C GLY A 281 1.05 -41.62 -24.15
N ASN A 282 1.20 -40.30 -24.29
CA ASN A 282 2.06 -39.49 -23.45
C ASN A 282 1.25 -38.60 -22.51
N MET A 283 1.73 -38.43 -21.28
CA MET A 283 1.12 -37.47 -20.36
C MET A 283 1.46 -36.04 -20.78
N THR A 284 0.44 -35.22 -21.01
CA THR A 284 0.55 -33.84 -21.46
C THR A 284 -0.03 -32.90 -20.43
N LYS A 285 0.75 -31.89 -20.04
CA LYS A 285 0.36 -30.86 -19.07
C LYS A 285 -0.33 -29.71 -19.78
N LEU A 286 -1.54 -29.37 -19.34
CA LEU A 286 -2.36 -28.28 -19.88
C LEU A 286 -2.61 -27.21 -18.83
N VAL A 287 -2.69 -25.96 -19.28
CA VAL A 287 -3.08 -24.80 -18.47
C VAL A 287 -4.29 -24.16 -19.12
N ARG A 288 -5.28 -23.80 -18.31
CA ARG A 288 -6.46 -23.05 -18.73
C ARG A 288 -6.28 -21.58 -18.38
N ILE A 289 -6.49 -20.73 -19.38
CA ILE A 289 -6.25 -19.29 -19.31
C ILE A 289 -7.52 -18.59 -19.76
N ARG A 290 -7.88 -17.48 -19.10
CA ARG A 290 -9.00 -16.64 -19.49
C ARG A 290 -8.57 -15.22 -19.83
N ASN A 291 -9.01 -14.75 -20.99
CA ASN A 291 -8.97 -13.36 -21.40
C ASN A 291 -10.15 -12.58 -20.78
N PRO A 292 -9.92 -11.52 -19.98
CA PRO A 292 -10.99 -10.73 -19.39
C PRO A 292 -11.83 -9.91 -20.40
N TRP A 293 -11.47 -9.89 -21.69
CA TRP A 293 -12.35 -9.37 -22.74
C TRP A 293 -13.61 -10.24 -22.92
N GLY A 294 -13.55 -11.51 -22.53
CA GLY A 294 -14.62 -12.47 -22.80
C GLY A 294 -14.67 -12.94 -24.26
N GLU A 295 -13.65 -12.60 -25.04
CA GLU A 295 -13.48 -12.96 -26.45
C GLU A 295 -11.98 -12.92 -26.81
N VAL A 296 -11.65 -13.28 -28.05
CA VAL A 296 -10.28 -13.30 -28.60
C VAL A 296 -9.42 -14.36 -27.90
N GLU A 297 -9.57 -15.59 -28.40
CA GLU A 297 -8.94 -16.78 -27.82
C GLU A 297 -7.76 -17.32 -28.62
N TRP A 298 -6.91 -18.08 -27.93
CA TRP A 298 -5.76 -18.80 -28.49
C TRP A 298 -6.16 -19.68 -29.68
N THR A 299 -5.41 -19.59 -30.78
CA THR A 299 -5.68 -20.39 -32.00
C THR A 299 -4.67 -21.53 -32.22
N GLY A 300 -3.82 -21.83 -31.24
CA GLY A 300 -2.84 -22.90 -31.34
C GLY A 300 -3.37 -24.26 -30.87
N ALA A 301 -2.45 -25.18 -30.57
CA ALA A 301 -2.79 -26.49 -30.03
C ALA A 301 -3.57 -26.36 -28.71
N TRP A 302 -4.58 -27.20 -28.52
CA TRP A 302 -5.51 -27.24 -27.39
C TRP A 302 -6.56 -26.12 -27.31
N SER A 303 -6.62 -25.24 -28.32
CA SER A 303 -7.76 -24.32 -28.50
C SER A 303 -9.10 -25.07 -28.59
N ASP A 304 -10.21 -24.35 -28.45
CA ASP A 304 -11.57 -24.92 -28.41
C ASP A 304 -11.91 -25.78 -29.64
N ASP A 305 -11.37 -25.44 -30.81
CA ASP A 305 -11.56 -26.17 -32.06
C ASP A 305 -10.36 -27.05 -32.49
N SER A 306 -9.37 -27.21 -31.61
CA SER A 306 -8.16 -27.98 -31.85
C SER A 306 -8.44 -29.48 -32.04
N ARG A 307 -7.78 -30.09 -33.04
CA ARG A 307 -7.90 -31.53 -33.34
C ARG A 307 -7.24 -32.42 -32.28
N GLU A 308 -6.37 -31.84 -31.47
CA GLU A 308 -5.68 -32.51 -30.36
C GLU A 308 -6.70 -33.16 -29.40
N TRP A 309 -7.85 -32.52 -29.18
CA TRP A 309 -8.96 -33.04 -28.38
C TRP A 309 -9.57 -34.34 -28.94
N GLU A 310 -9.44 -34.63 -30.24
CA GLU A 310 -9.93 -35.88 -30.84
C GLU A 310 -9.16 -37.11 -30.36
N ASN A 311 -7.95 -36.93 -29.83
CA ASN A 311 -7.09 -38.02 -29.34
C ASN A 311 -7.06 -38.10 -27.80
N VAL A 312 -7.93 -37.35 -27.12
CA VAL A 312 -8.16 -37.45 -25.68
C VAL A 312 -9.39 -38.32 -25.45
N ASP A 313 -9.39 -39.07 -24.33
CA ASP A 313 -10.54 -39.87 -23.93
C ASP A 313 -11.83 -39.03 -23.90
N ARG A 314 -12.95 -39.60 -24.38
CA ARG A 314 -14.21 -38.87 -24.52
C ARG A 314 -14.74 -38.32 -23.19
N SER A 315 -14.54 -39.04 -22.08
CA SER A 315 -15.00 -38.60 -20.76
C SER A 315 -14.20 -37.39 -20.26
N VAL A 316 -12.87 -37.42 -20.44
CA VAL A 316 -11.98 -36.31 -20.10
C VAL A 316 -12.26 -35.10 -20.99
N ARG A 317 -12.40 -35.33 -22.30
CA ARG A 317 -12.75 -34.30 -23.27
C ARG A 317 -14.07 -33.61 -22.92
N GLY A 318 -15.12 -34.36 -22.59
CA GLY A 318 -16.42 -33.78 -22.22
C GLY A 318 -16.39 -32.94 -20.93
N ARG A 319 -15.41 -33.16 -20.05
CA ARG A 319 -15.21 -32.37 -18.83
C ARG A 319 -14.39 -31.10 -19.08
N LEU A 320 -13.40 -31.16 -19.98
CA LEU A 320 -12.39 -30.11 -20.13
C LEU A 320 -12.64 -29.19 -21.33
N GLN A 321 -13.12 -29.73 -22.45
CA GLN A 321 -13.34 -28.95 -23.66
C GLN A 321 -14.68 -28.23 -23.58
N ASN A 322 -14.62 -26.91 -23.46
CA ASN A 322 -15.72 -26.03 -23.81
C ASN A 322 -15.55 -25.61 -25.29
N ARG A 323 -16.65 -25.24 -25.95
CA ARG A 323 -16.61 -24.75 -27.34
C ARG A 323 -17.46 -23.49 -27.42
N SER A 324 -16.94 -22.41 -26.86
CA SER A 324 -17.62 -21.13 -26.76
C SER A 324 -16.62 -20.01 -26.80
N GLU A 325 -16.92 -18.93 -27.51
CA GLU A 325 -16.11 -17.72 -27.46
C GLU A 325 -16.46 -16.97 -26.15
N ASP A 326 -15.79 -17.33 -25.06
CA ASP A 326 -15.96 -16.78 -23.71
C ASP A 326 -14.65 -16.22 -23.12
N GLY A 327 -13.59 -16.23 -23.93
CA GLY A 327 -12.25 -15.79 -23.61
C GLY A 327 -11.41 -16.86 -22.90
N GLU A 328 -11.97 -18.01 -22.52
CA GLU A 328 -11.28 -19.10 -21.84
C GLU A 328 -10.82 -20.19 -22.80
N PHE A 329 -9.53 -20.55 -22.71
CA PHE A 329 -8.96 -21.57 -23.58
C PHE A 329 -7.93 -22.42 -22.84
N TRP A 330 -7.69 -23.63 -23.36
CA TRP A 330 -6.58 -24.46 -22.94
C TRP A 330 -5.37 -24.28 -23.86
N MET A 331 -4.18 -24.39 -23.28
CA MET A 331 -2.92 -24.51 -24.02
C MET A 331 -1.97 -25.48 -23.32
N SER A 332 -0.97 -25.99 -24.06
CA SER A 332 0.06 -26.82 -23.42
C SER A 332 0.91 -25.99 -22.46
N PHE A 333 1.38 -26.58 -21.36
CA PHE A 333 2.27 -25.89 -20.42
C PHE A 333 3.57 -25.42 -21.09
N SER A 334 4.06 -26.15 -22.09
CA SER A 334 5.22 -25.76 -22.88
C SER A 334 4.96 -24.51 -23.74
N ASP A 335 3.76 -24.38 -24.30
CA ASP A 335 3.36 -23.16 -25.00
C ASP A 335 3.17 -22.01 -24.02
N PHE A 336 2.56 -22.26 -22.85
CA PHE A 336 2.42 -21.25 -21.80
C PHE A 336 3.77 -20.62 -21.42
N LEU A 337 4.80 -21.44 -21.13
CA LEU A 337 6.16 -20.96 -20.81
C LEU A 337 6.83 -20.19 -21.95
N ARG A 338 6.44 -20.45 -23.20
CA ARG A 338 7.05 -19.82 -24.38
C ARG A 338 6.38 -18.50 -24.75
N GLU A 339 5.05 -18.45 -24.67
CA GLU A 339 4.26 -17.30 -25.12
C GLU A 339 4.07 -16.25 -24.01
N PHE A 340 3.93 -16.68 -22.74
CA PHE A 340 3.76 -15.77 -21.59
C PHE A 340 5.11 -15.39 -20.96
N THR A 341 5.15 -14.22 -20.34
CA THR A 341 6.38 -13.69 -19.72
C THR A 341 6.35 -13.78 -18.19
N ARG A 342 5.20 -13.49 -17.57
CA ARG A 342 5.05 -13.42 -16.12
C ARG A 342 3.85 -14.23 -15.64
N LEU A 343 4.00 -14.82 -14.46
CA LEU A 343 2.93 -15.42 -13.69
C LEU A 343 2.92 -14.80 -12.29
N GLU A 344 1.75 -14.40 -11.84
CA GLU A 344 1.47 -13.80 -10.54
C GLU A 344 0.60 -14.76 -9.74
N ILE A 345 1.03 -15.14 -8.54
CA ILE A 345 0.28 -16.03 -7.63
C ILE A 345 0.05 -15.29 -6.32
N CYS A 346 -1.20 -14.95 -6.03
CA CYS A 346 -1.57 -14.35 -4.75
C CYS A 346 -1.91 -15.43 -3.73
N ASN A 347 -1.03 -15.57 -2.75
CA ASN A 347 -1.25 -16.49 -1.63
C ASN A 347 -2.10 -15.82 -0.56
N LEU A 348 -3.10 -16.56 -0.10
CA LEU A 348 -4.04 -16.13 0.92
C LEU A 348 -3.38 -16.13 2.30
N THR A 349 -3.66 -15.10 3.10
CA THR A 349 -3.29 -15.04 4.51
C THR A 349 -4.27 -15.84 5.36
N ALA A 350 -3.96 -16.01 6.65
CA ALA A 350 -4.85 -16.70 7.59
C ALA A 350 -6.27 -16.10 7.65
N ASP A 351 -6.41 -14.80 7.35
CA ASP A 351 -7.70 -14.11 7.33
C ASP A 351 -8.55 -14.49 6.11
N ALA A 352 -7.93 -15.01 5.03
CA ALA A 352 -8.55 -15.34 3.75
C ALA A 352 -8.80 -16.84 3.57
N LEU A 353 -8.43 -17.68 4.55
CA LEU A 353 -8.61 -19.12 4.51
C LEU A 353 -9.63 -19.57 5.56
N GLN A 354 -10.55 -20.48 5.18
CA GLN A 354 -11.39 -21.20 6.14
C GLN A 354 -10.53 -21.97 7.16
N ALA A 355 -11.06 -22.18 8.38
CA ALA A 355 -10.36 -22.74 9.54
C ALA A 355 -9.72 -24.14 9.36
N SER A 356 -9.97 -24.82 8.23
CA SER A 356 -9.58 -26.21 7.96
C SER A 356 -8.22 -26.41 7.27
N GLN A 357 -7.50 -25.34 6.85
CA GLN A 357 -6.20 -25.50 6.17
C GLN A 357 -4.98 -25.54 7.11
N VAL A 358 -4.03 -26.41 6.74
CA VAL A 358 -3.01 -27.05 7.61
C VAL A 358 -1.74 -26.21 7.86
N LYS A 359 -1.53 -25.07 7.21
CA LYS A 359 -0.38 -24.18 7.47
C LYS A 359 -0.76 -22.70 7.31
N LYS A 360 -0.76 -21.96 8.41
CA LYS A 360 -1.01 -20.51 8.43
C LYS A 360 0.31 -19.75 8.37
N TRP A 361 0.41 -18.77 7.47
CA TRP A 361 1.51 -17.79 7.50
C TRP A 361 1.41 -16.95 8.77
N SER A 362 2.54 -16.73 9.45
CA SER A 362 2.66 -15.67 10.45
C SER A 362 2.95 -14.37 9.72
N THR A 363 2.09 -13.36 9.91
CA THR A 363 2.21 -12.06 9.23
C THR A 363 2.58 -10.96 10.22
N SER A 364 3.58 -10.16 9.88
CA SER A 364 3.91 -8.90 10.54
C SER A 364 3.71 -7.75 9.57
N LEU A 365 2.99 -6.71 9.99
CA LEU A 365 2.70 -5.53 9.17
C LEU A 365 3.29 -4.29 9.82
N TYR A 366 4.06 -3.53 9.04
CA TYR A 366 4.68 -2.29 9.47
C TYR A 366 4.31 -1.14 8.58
N GLN A 367 3.86 -0.04 9.17
CA GLN A 367 3.61 1.20 8.45
C GLN A 367 4.88 2.05 8.46
N GLY A 368 5.18 2.68 7.33
CA GLY A 368 6.32 3.57 7.19
C GLY A 368 6.07 4.70 6.21
N GLU A 369 6.94 5.70 6.26
CA GLU A 369 6.83 6.91 5.46
C GLU A 369 8.23 7.33 4.99
N TRP A 370 8.38 7.61 3.69
CA TRP A 370 9.51 8.36 3.15
C TRP A 370 9.10 9.83 3.03
N ARG A 371 9.87 10.70 3.69
CA ARG A 371 9.68 12.15 3.72
C ARG A 371 10.95 12.85 3.29
N ARG A 372 10.78 13.86 2.44
CA ARG A 372 11.89 14.68 1.93
C ARG A 372 12.61 15.34 3.10
N GLY A 373 13.94 15.36 3.05
CA GLY A 373 14.76 15.89 4.14
C GLY A 373 14.58 15.13 5.46
N SER A 374 14.24 13.85 5.47
CA SER A 374 14.17 13.12 6.74
C SER A 374 14.41 11.63 6.58
N THR A 375 13.49 10.93 5.93
CA THR A 375 13.52 9.48 5.79
C THR A 375 13.60 9.01 4.35
N ALA A 376 13.49 9.91 3.36
CA ALA A 376 13.64 9.61 1.94
C ALA A 376 15.12 9.47 1.53
N GLY A 377 15.77 8.40 1.98
CA GLY A 377 17.22 8.19 1.85
C GLY A 377 17.68 7.67 0.49
N GLY A 378 16.78 7.16 -0.34
CA GLY A 378 17.13 6.48 -1.60
C GLY A 378 17.78 5.12 -1.34
N CYS A 379 18.14 4.39 -2.41
CA CYS A 379 18.72 3.05 -2.31
C CYS A 379 20.21 3.03 -1.92
N ARG A 380 20.80 1.84 -1.82
CA ARG A 380 22.20 1.64 -1.39
C ARG A 380 23.25 2.33 -2.28
N ASN A 381 22.88 2.72 -3.50
CA ASN A 381 23.71 3.53 -4.41
C ASN A 381 23.97 4.95 -3.87
N PHE A 382 23.16 5.41 -2.90
CA PHE A 382 23.27 6.72 -2.25
C PHE A 382 23.72 6.55 -0.79
N PRO A 383 24.98 6.13 -0.52
CA PRO A 383 25.44 5.78 0.82
C PRO A 383 25.41 6.96 1.82
N ALA A 384 25.44 8.21 1.33
CA ALA A 384 25.34 9.40 2.18
C ALA A 384 23.99 9.46 2.92
N THR A 385 22.93 8.94 2.29
CA THR A 385 21.54 9.13 2.73
C THR A 385 20.81 7.81 2.97
N PHE A 386 21.25 6.68 2.42
CA PHE A 386 20.60 5.36 2.54
C PHE A 386 20.26 4.96 3.99
N TRP A 387 21.16 5.27 4.93
CA TRP A 387 21.02 4.86 6.32
C TRP A 387 19.82 5.53 7.03
N ILE A 388 19.34 6.68 6.55
CA ILE A 388 18.23 7.42 7.17
C ILE A 388 16.85 6.79 6.90
N ASN A 389 16.77 5.88 5.92
CA ASN A 389 15.52 5.18 5.61
C ASN A 389 15.00 4.44 6.86
N PRO A 390 13.69 4.19 6.96
CA PRO A 390 13.16 3.34 8.02
C PRO A 390 13.85 1.97 8.04
N GLN A 391 14.04 1.40 9.24
CA GLN A 391 14.75 0.15 9.45
C GLN A 391 13.87 -0.76 10.33
N PHE A 392 13.62 -1.99 9.87
CA PHE A 392 12.73 -2.94 10.53
C PHE A 392 13.47 -4.21 10.91
N LYS A 393 13.40 -4.61 12.18
CA LYS A 393 14.04 -5.83 12.66
C LYS A 393 13.12 -7.04 12.48
N VAL A 394 13.66 -8.09 11.92
CA VAL A 394 13.02 -9.41 11.80
C VAL A 394 13.91 -10.46 12.48
N THR A 395 13.32 -11.28 13.33
CA THR A 395 14.02 -12.39 13.98
C THR A 395 13.50 -13.73 13.47
N LEU A 396 14.38 -14.47 12.79
CA LEU A 396 14.11 -15.82 12.29
C LEU A 396 14.57 -16.84 13.34
N LYS A 397 13.64 -17.57 13.96
CA LYS A 397 13.93 -18.48 15.09
C LYS A 397 13.86 -19.96 14.76
N HIS A 398 13.00 -20.34 13.83
CA HIS A 398 12.61 -21.74 13.63
C HIS A 398 12.79 -22.13 12.16
N PRO A 399 13.81 -22.92 11.81
CA PRO A 399 13.98 -23.47 10.48
C PRO A 399 12.76 -24.27 10.02
N ASP A 400 12.51 -24.33 8.71
CA ASP A 400 11.26 -24.87 8.18
C ASP A 400 11.11 -26.37 8.50
N SER A 401 12.19 -27.15 8.33
CA SER A 401 12.23 -28.60 8.57
C SER A 401 13.32 -29.01 9.58
N PRO A 402 13.11 -30.07 10.39
CA PRO A 402 14.13 -30.61 11.28
C PRO A 402 15.40 -30.98 10.51
N GLY A 403 16.56 -30.45 10.92
CA GLY A 403 17.85 -30.71 10.27
C GLY A 403 18.29 -29.68 9.22
N GLN A 404 17.46 -28.68 8.90
CA GLN A 404 17.86 -27.51 8.09
C GLN A 404 18.22 -26.31 8.98
N SER A 405 19.12 -25.45 8.49
CA SER A 405 19.50 -24.18 9.15
C SER A 405 18.60 -23.00 8.76
N ASP A 406 17.90 -23.13 7.63
CA ASP A 406 17.31 -21.98 6.95
C ASP A 406 15.82 -21.84 7.29
N CYS A 407 15.39 -20.58 7.40
CA CYS A 407 14.01 -20.19 7.60
C CYS A 407 13.50 -19.55 6.31
N SER A 408 12.38 -20.05 5.77
CA SER A 408 11.69 -19.42 4.64
C SER A 408 10.78 -18.30 5.10
N PHE A 409 10.90 -17.16 4.45
CA PHE A 409 10.03 -16.01 4.67
C PHE A 409 9.87 -15.20 3.39
N LEU A 410 8.83 -14.38 3.34
CA LEU A 410 8.54 -13.49 2.23
C LEU A 410 8.47 -12.06 2.77
N VAL A 411 9.10 -11.14 2.05
CA VAL A 411 9.03 -9.70 2.33
C VAL A 411 8.30 -9.02 1.19
N ALA A 412 7.33 -8.19 1.54
CA ALA A 412 6.49 -7.45 0.60
C ALA A 412 6.44 -5.98 1.01
N LEU A 413 6.89 -5.10 0.10
CA LEU A 413 6.94 -3.65 0.30
C LEU A 413 5.94 -2.98 -0.64
N MET A 414 4.89 -2.37 -0.09
CA MET A 414 3.80 -1.74 -0.84
C MET A 414 3.76 -0.22 -0.62
N GLN A 415 3.73 0.58 -1.68
CA GLN A 415 3.53 2.04 -1.61
C GLN A 415 2.03 2.41 -1.64
N LYS A 416 1.63 3.40 -0.83
CA LYS A 416 0.22 3.76 -0.63
C LYS A 416 -0.28 4.86 -1.56
N ASP A 417 -1.57 4.77 -1.91
CA ASP A 417 -2.41 5.85 -2.47
C ASP A 417 -1.88 6.52 -3.76
N ARG A 418 -0.95 5.92 -4.49
CA ARG A 418 -0.33 6.54 -5.68
C ARG A 418 -1.33 6.80 -6.81
N ARG A 419 -2.32 5.92 -7.01
CA ARG A 419 -3.38 6.09 -8.04
C ARG A 419 -4.16 7.39 -7.85
N LYS A 420 -4.47 7.76 -6.60
CA LYS A 420 -5.18 9.01 -6.25
C LYS A 420 -4.38 10.26 -6.64
N LYS A 421 -3.05 10.16 -6.74
CA LYS A 421 -2.15 11.25 -7.10
C LYS A 421 -1.91 11.39 -8.61
N ARG A 422 -2.48 10.52 -9.45
CA ARG A 422 -2.33 10.61 -10.93
C ARG A 422 -2.90 11.90 -11.51
N ARG A 423 -3.96 12.44 -10.91
CA ARG A 423 -4.50 13.77 -11.27
C ARG A 423 -3.51 14.91 -11.06
N GLU A 424 -2.52 14.71 -10.18
CA GLU A 424 -1.41 15.64 -9.89
C GLU A 424 -0.15 15.31 -10.73
N GLY A 425 -0.25 14.38 -11.68
CA GLY A 425 0.86 13.94 -12.52
C GLY A 425 1.86 13.01 -11.83
N GLN A 426 1.53 12.48 -10.64
CA GLN A 426 2.39 11.53 -9.92
C GLN A 426 1.93 10.08 -10.17
N ASP A 427 2.87 9.18 -10.38
CA ASP A 427 2.61 7.74 -10.56
C ASP A 427 3.41 6.90 -9.55
N MET A 428 3.50 5.58 -9.70
CA MET A 428 4.30 4.72 -8.82
C MET A 428 5.77 5.14 -8.77
N GLU A 429 6.36 5.22 -7.57
CA GLU A 429 7.81 5.37 -7.41
C GLU A 429 8.51 4.03 -7.62
N THR A 430 9.77 4.07 -8.09
CA THR A 430 10.61 2.89 -8.14
C THR A 430 11.03 2.52 -6.71
N ILE A 431 10.56 1.38 -6.20
CA ILE A 431 10.79 0.94 -4.81
C ILE A 431 11.53 -0.40 -4.75
N GLY A 432 12.14 -0.68 -3.60
CA GLY A 432 12.83 -1.94 -3.30
C GLY A 432 13.34 -1.96 -1.86
N PHE A 433 13.99 -3.05 -1.46
CA PHE A 433 14.50 -3.20 -0.10
C PHE A 433 15.78 -4.03 -0.05
N ALA A 434 16.56 -3.84 1.02
CA ALA A 434 17.75 -4.63 1.33
C ALA A 434 17.67 -5.22 2.74
N ILE A 435 18.22 -6.40 2.92
CA ILE A 435 18.22 -7.18 4.17
C ILE A 435 19.66 -7.37 4.62
N TYR A 436 19.95 -7.04 5.88
CA TYR A 436 21.26 -7.14 6.49
C TYR A 436 21.20 -8.02 7.73
N GLU A 437 22.10 -8.97 7.87
CA GLU A 437 22.33 -9.66 9.13
C GLU A 437 22.84 -8.67 10.19
N PHE A 438 22.34 -8.80 11.41
CA PHE A 438 22.73 -7.96 12.53
C PHE A 438 22.90 -8.79 13.79
N VAL A 439 24.08 -8.73 14.40
CA VAL A 439 24.38 -9.42 15.66
C VAL A 439 24.72 -8.37 16.72
N GLY A 440 23.76 -8.04 17.59
CA GLY A 440 23.98 -7.03 18.65
C GLY A 440 22.81 -6.81 19.60
N LYS A 441 23.08 -6.28 20.81
CA LYS A 441 22.06 -5.95 21.82
C LYS A 441 21.37 -4.59 21.54
N SER A 442 20.17 -4.67 20.96
CA SER A 442 18.99 -3.75 20.99
C SER A 442 19.11 -2.21 20.91
N SER A 443 18.23 -1.63 20.07
CA SER A 443 17.63 -0.26 20.10
C SER A 443 18.33 0.91 19.39
N VAL A 444 19.15 0.68 18.36
CA VAL A 444 19.84 1.77 17.64
C VAL A 444 19.53 1.69 16.14
N HIS A 445 19.06 2.82 15.59
CA HIS A 445 18.98 3.03 14.14
C HIS A 445 20.40 2.99 13.57
N LEU A 446 20.67 2.00 12.69
CA LEU A 446 21.99 1.75 12.14
C LEU A 446 22.45 2.95 11.32
N LYS A 447 23.71 3.35 11.51
CA LYS A 447 24.30 4.55 10.92
C LYS A 447 25.02 4.21 9.62
N ARG A 448 25.47 5.25 8.92
CA ARG A 448 26.17 5.18 7.63
C ARG A 448 27.30 4.15 7.62
N GLU A 449 28.11 4.13 8.68
CA GLU A 449 29.32 3.31 8.77
C GLU A 449 29.00 1.81 8.71
N PHE A 450 27.86 1.39 9.29
CA PHE A 450 27.39 0.01 9.23
C PHE A 450 27.17 -0.44 7.79
N PHE A 451 26.42 0.34 7.01
CA PHE A 451 26.08 -0.02 5.63
C PHE A 451 27.26 0.08 4.67
N LEU A 452 28.30 0.85 5.01
CA LEU A 452 29.56 0.91 4.26
C LEU A 452 30.44 -0.32 4.48
N THR A 453 30.34 -0.95 5.65
CA THR A 453 31.20 -2.07 6.06
C THR A 453 30.54 -3.43 5.95
N ASN A 454 29.21 -3.49 5.86
CA ASN A 454 28.45 -4.73 5.79
C ASN A 454 27.76 -4.89 4.43
N ALA A 455 27.88 -6.08 3.84
CA ALA A 455 27.14 -6.46 2.65
C ALA A 455 25.70 -6.87 3.01
N SER A 456 24.75 -6.70 2.08
CA SER A 456 23.39 -7.19 2.26
C SER A 456 23.36 -8.72 2.17
N SER A 457 22.73 -9.38 3.12
CA SER A 457 22.48 -10.83 3.11
C SER A 457 21.48 -11.22 2.03
N ALA A 458 20.50 -10.35 1.77
CA ALA A 458 19.53 -10.50 0.69
C ALA A 458 18.98 -9.11 0.28
N ARG A 459 18.27 -9.03 -0.83
CA ARG A 459 17.61 -7.81 -1.33
C ARG A 459 16.50 -8.17 -2.30
N SER A 460 15.58 -7.25 -2.54
CA SER A 460 14.67 -7.39 -3.68
C SER A 460 15.49 -7.54 -4.97
N GLU A 461 15.06 -8.43 -5.87
CA GLU A 461 15.82 -8.72 -7.09
C GLU A 461 15.98 -7.47 -7.96
N LEU A 462 14.91 -6.67 -8.04
CA LEU A 462 14.84 -5.43 -8.79
C LEU A 462 14.32 -4.29 -7.90
N PHE A 463 14.69 -3.07 -8.28
CA PHE A 463 13.96 -1.86 -7.92
C PHE A 463 13.03 -1.55 -9.09
N ILE A 464 11.73 -1.57 -8.85
CA ILE A 464 10.71 -1.45 -9.91
C ILE A 464 9.58 -0.54 -9.46
N ASN A 465 8.97 0.15 -10.42
CA ASN A 465 7.85 1.06 -10.24
C ASN A 465 6.50 0.34 -10.21
N LEU A 466 6.39 -0.70 -9.39
CA LEU A 466 5.13 -1.38 -9.10
C LEU A 466 4.56 -0.90 -7.76
N ARG A 467 3.27 -1.14 -7.54
CA ARG A 467 2.62 -0.84 -6.25
C ARG A 467 3.26 -1.61 -5.11
N GLU A 468 3.54 -2.90 -5.33
CA GLU A 468 4.24 -3.77 -4.38
C GLU A 468 5.45 -4.44 -5.03
N VAL A 469 6.52 -4.56 -4.26
CA VAL A 469 7.68 -5.40 -4.58
C VAL A 469 7.79 -6.46 -3.51
N SER A 470 7.68 -7.72 -3.91
CA SER A 470 7.75 -8.87 -3.03
C SER A 470 8.86 -9.84 -3.46
N SER A 471 9.45 -10.54 -2.49
CA SER A 471 10.44 -11.58 -2.78
C SER A 471 10.46 -12.61 -1.65
N ARG A 472 10.61 -13.88 -2.03
CA ARG A 472 10.79 -15.00 -1.11
C ARG A 472 12.27 -15.20 -0.84
N PHE A 473 12.62 -15.40 0.43
CA PHE A 473 13.99 -15.61 0.88
C PHE A 473 14.10 -16.86 1.75
N ARG A 474 15.30 -17.43 1.75
CA ARG A 474 15.77 -18.42 2.72
C ARG A 474 17.04 -17.90 3.33
N LEU A 475 17.02 -17.65 4.64
CA LEU A 475 18.17 -17.20 5.39
C LEU A 475 18.31 -18.04 6.67
N PRO A 476 19.53 -18.24 7.18
CA PRO A 476 19.74 -18.93 8.46
C PRO A 476 18.97 -18.27 9.61
N ALA A 477 18.65 -19.04 10.64
CA ALA A 477 18.11 -18.49 11.88
C ALA A 477 19.04 -17.39 12.43
N GLY A 478 18.48 -16.23 12.75
CA GLY A 478 19.25 -15.03 13.07
C GLY A 478 18.39 -13.77 13.16
N GLU A 479 19.06 -12.63 13.37
CA GLU A 479 18.42 -11.32 13.41
C GLU A 479 18.82 -10.52 12.17
N TYR A 480 17.82 -9.93 11.51
CA TYR A 480 18.00 -9.20 10.26
C TYR A 480 17.34 -7.84 10.33
N ILE A 481 17.91 -6.86 9.61
CA ILE A 481 17.34 -5.54 9.41
C ILE A 481 16.93 -5.39 7.95
N ILE A 482 15.65 -5.09 7.73
CA ILE A 482 15.08 -4.75 6.43
C ILE A 482 15.08 -3.22 6.29
N VAL A 483 15.67 -2.72 5.22
CA VAL A 483 15.71 -1.29 4.87
C VAL A 483 14.92 -1.08 3.57
N PRO A 484 13.63 -0.70 3.64
CA PRO A 484 12.86 -0.32 2.48
C PRO A 484 13.18 1.11 2.02
N SER A 485 13.29 1.30 0.72
CA SER A 485 13.63 2.60 0.12
C SER A 485 13.02 2.76 -1.27
N THR A 486 12.82 4.01 -1.69
CA THR A 486 12.76 4.37 -3.10
C THR A 486 14.15 4.23 -3.74
N PHE A 487 14.22 4.14 -5.08
CA PHE A 487 15.49 4.08 -5.79
C PHE A 487 16.29 5.37 -5.60
N GLU A 488 15.67 6.51 -5.96
CA GLU A 488 16.24 7.84 -5.77
C GLU A 488 15.92 8.39 -4.36
N PRO A 489 16.82 9.20 -3.78
CA PRO A 489 16.54 9.93 -2.54
C PRO A 489 15.48 11.02 -2.77
N GLN A 490 14.97 11.59 -1.67
CA GLN A 490 14.02 12.72 -1.68
C GLN A 490 12.63 12.44 -2.27
N LYS A 491 12.35 11.20 -2.69
CA LYS A 491 11.01 10.77 -3.11
C LYS A 491 10.11 10.52 -1.90
N GLU A 492 8.90 11.05 -1.95
CA GLU A 492 7.94 10.96 -0.87
C GLU A 492 6.84 9.95 -1.18
N ALA A 493 6.66 9.00 -0.28
CA ALA A 493 5.54 8.07 -0.31
C ALA A 493 5.34 7.44 1.07
N ASP A 494 4.11 7.05 1.34
CA ASP A 494 3.79 6.16 2.46
C ASP A 494 3.89 4.73 1.98
N PHE A 495 4.23 3.81 2.89
CA PHE A 495 4.35 2.41 2.56
C PHE A 495 3.88 1.48 3.69
N VAL A 496 3.67 0.23 3.32
CA VAL A 496 3.54 -0.90 4.23
C VAL A 496 4.63 -1.91 3.91
N LEU A 497 5.32 -2.37 4.93
CA LEU A 497 6.20 -3.52 4.85
C LEU A 497 5.51 -4.71 5.54
N ARG A 498 5.31 -5.79 4.79
CA ARG A 498 4.71 -7.03 5.28
C ARG A 498 5.76 -8.14 5.25
N VAL A 499 5.85 -8.89 6.34
CA VAL A 499 6.75 -10.04 6.47
C VAL A 499 5.92 -11.27 6.78
N PHE A 500 6.03 -12.29 5.94
CA PHE A 500 5.32 -13.55 6.07
C PHE A 500 6.33 -14.66 6.36
N SER A 501 6.15 -15.41 7.44
CA SER A 501 7.02 -16.54 7.78
C SER A 501 6.21 -17.82 8.00
N GLU A 502 6.76 -18.98 7.63
CA GLU A 502 6.08 -20.27 7.78
C GLU A 502 5.91 -20.68 9.26
N LYS A 503 6.78 -20.15 10.13
CA LYS A 503 6.71 -20.28 11.59
C LYS A 503 6.76 -18.89 12.24
N PRO A 504 6.24 -18.69 13.46
CA PRO A 504 6.18 -17.37 14.09
C PRO A 504 7.57 -16.71 14.14
N ALA A 505 7.69 -15.55 13.50
CA ALA A 505 8.85 -14.68 13.63
C ALA A 505 8.49 -13.56 14.59
N ASN A 506 9.28 -13.36 15.65
CA ASN A 506 9.11 -12.17 16.50
C ASN A 506 9.69 -10.99 15.74
N SER A 507 8.92 -9.90 15.72
CA SER A 507 9.20 -8.77 14.86
C SER A 507 8.84 -7.51 15.67
N GLU A 508 9.80 -6.59 15.84
CA GLU A 508 9.64 -5.42 16.73
C GLU A 508 10.06 -4.14 16.01
N SER A 509 9.24 -3.09 16.11
CA SER A 509 9.63 -1.71 15.79
C SER A 509 10.38 -1.11 16.98
N HIS A 510 11.62 -0.65 16.80
CA HIS A 510 12.46 -0.22 17.91
C HIS A 510 12.31 1.26 18.31
N THR A 511 12.19 1.51 19.63
CA THR A 511 12.27 2.84 20.29
C THR A 511 13.26 2.80 21.46
N SER A 512 13.99 3.90 21.74
CA SER A 512 15.04 3.97 22.77
C SER A 512 14.74 4.98 23.90
N ARG A 513 15.29 4.76 25.12
CA ARG A 513 14.95 5.46 26.39
C ARG A 513 16.12 5.52 27.41
N LYS A 514 16.39 6.70 28.01
CA LYS A 514 16.80 7.02 29.43
C LYS A 514 17.71 8.27 29.57
N ARG A 515 17.72 8.86 30.79
CA ARG A 515 17.88 10.28 31.22
C ARG A 515 19.04 10.50 32.23
N LYS A 516 19.55 11.75 32.41
CA LYS A 516 20.02 12.34 33.71
C LYS A 516 20.15 13.89 33.62
N ARG A 517 19.91 14.59 34.74
CA ARG A 517 19.73 16.07 34.97
C ARG A 517 20.86 16.62 35.88
N PHE A 518 21.26 17.91 35.77
CA PHE A 518 21.71 18.84 36.85
C PHE A 518 21.82 20.30 36.32
N ASN A 519 21.83 21.32 37.21
CA ASN A 519 21.44 22.72 36.96
C ASN A 519 22.30 23.77 37.74
N LEU A 520 22.15 25.08 37.39
CA LEU A 520 22.56 26.39 38.02
C LEU A 520 23.75 27.19 37.42
N ARG A 521 23.81 28.54 37.28
CA ARG A 521 22.93 29.77 37.08
C ARG A 521 23.74 31.10 37.39
N THR A 522 23.97 32.08 36.48
CA THR A 522 23.83 33.60 36.55
C THR A 522 23.99 34.49 35.26
N GLN A 523 22.99 35.35 34.98
CA GLN A 523 22.49 35.89 33.69
C GLN A 523 23.18 37.04 32.92
N SER A 524 22.61 37.25 31.72
CA SER A 524 22.25 38.53 31.04
C SER A 524 23.21 39.01 29.97
N LEU A 525 22.98 38.60 28.70
CA LEU A 525 23.54 39.25 27.50
C LEU A 525 22.92 38.81 26.14
N CYS A 526 21.83 38.02 26.13
CA CYS A 526 21.42 37.28 24.92
C CYS A 526 20.99 38.12 23.71
N CYS A 527 20.29 39.23 23.89
CA CYS A 527 19.69 39.94 22.75
C CYS A 527 20.66 40.83 21.96
N VAL A 528 21.86 41.14 22.47
CA VAL A 528 22.78 42.07 21.78
C VAL A 528 23.97 41.37 21.13
N SER A 529 24.39 40.19 21.62
CA SER A 529 25.59 39.50 21.10
C SER A 529 25.32 38.53 19.94
N LEU A 530 24.11 37.97 19.80
CA LEU A 530 23.79 37.01 18.72
C LEU A 530 23.46 37.70 17.38
N CYS A 531 22.96 38.94 17.40
CA CYS A 531 22.65 39.72 16.18
C CYS A 531 23.92 40.22 15.44
N THR A 532 25.12 39.97 15.98
CA THR A 532 26.40 40.37 15.39
C THR A 532 27.28 39.19 14.97
N ASP A 533 26.79 37.95 15.11
CA ASP A 533 27.55 36.74 14.78
C ASP A 533 27.43 36.44 13.27
N LYS A 534 28.52 36.61 12.53
CA LYS A 534 28.55 36.48 11.06
C LYS A 534 28.38 35.04 10.57
N ASP A 535 28.47 34.07 11.46
CA ASP A 535 28.45 32.63 11.14
C ASP A 535 27.04 32.01 11.28
N LEU A 536 26.01 32.78 11.65
CA LEU A 536 24.63 32.30 11.75
C LEU A 536 23.74 33.06 10.77
N LYS A 537 22.88 32.34 10.04
CA LYS A 537 21.76 32.94 9.31
C LYS A 537 20.53 32.99 10.22
N THR A 538 20.41 34.03 11.03
CA THR A 538 19.22 34.25 11.87
C THR A 538 19.02 35.74 12.16
N ASP A 539 17.78 36.20 12.18
CA ASP A 539 17.41 37.57 12.59
C ASP A 539 17.27 37.72 14.12
N GLY A 540 17.71 36.70 14.87
CA GLY A 540 17.53 36.57 16.31
C GLY A 540 16.36 35.66 16.67
N PHE A 541 15.98 35.63 17.95
CA PHE A 541 14.89 34.77 18.43
C PHE A 541 13.51 35.40 18.19
N GLY A 542 12.64 34.69 17.47
CA GLY A 542 11.25 35.05 17.28
C GLY A 542 10.43 35.09 18.58
N LYS A 543 9.25 35.71 18.52
CA LYS A 543 8.34 35.82 19.68
C LYS A 543 7.87 34.46 20.19
N GLU A 544 7.67 33.47 19.32
CA GLU A 544 7.27 32.11 19.72
C GLU A 544 8.38 31.35 20.44
N SER A 545 9.62 31.51 19.96
CA SER A 545 10.84 30.99 20.55
C SER A 545 11.02 31.53 21.97
N CYS A 546 10.88 32.86 22.13
CA CYS A 546 10.92 33.53 23.42
C CYS A 546 9.84 33.01 24.38
N ARG A 547 8.59 32.84 23.91
CA ARG A 547 7.51 32.28 24.73
C ARG A 547 7.79 30.84 25.16
N SER A 548 8.29 30.01 24.26
CA SER A 548 8.65 28.62 24.57
C SER A 548 9.79 28.54 25.59
N MET A 549 10.78 29.43 25.47
CA MET A 549 11.89 29.55 26.40
C MET A 549 11.45 30.01 27.79
N ILE A 550 10.49 30.94 27.86
CA ILE A 550 9.86 31.36 29.12
C ILE A 550 9.12 30.18 29.75
N ASN A 551 8.25 29.50 29.00
CA ASN A 551 7.46 28.36 29.51
C ASN A 551 8.33 27.21 30.06
N LEU A 552 9.49 26.94 29.46
CA LEU A 552 10.41 25.91 29.96
C LEU A 552 11.01 26.27 31.33
N MET A 553 11.19 27.56 31.58
CA MET A 553 12.07 28.09 32.62
C MET A 553 11.34 28.78 33.77
N ASP A 554 10.10 29.22 33.53
CA ASP A 554 9.16 29.86 34.45
C ASP A 554 8.64 28.82 35.45
N THR A 555 9.43 28.59 36.47
CA THR A 555 9.12 27.60 37.52
C THR A 555 8.24 28.17 38.63
N ASP A 556 8.14 29.49 38.71
CA ASP A 556 7.34 30.21 39.69
C ASP A 556 5.95 30.63 39.16
N GLY A 557 5.68 30.39 37.87
CA GLY A 557 4.39 30.65 37.22
C GLY A 557 4.13 32.15 37.01
N SER A 558 5.17 32.97 37.00
CA SER A 558 5.08 34.44 36.91
C SER A 558 4.80 34.93 35.48
N GLY A 559 4.91 34.08 34.47
CA GLY A 559 4.87 34.43 33.06
C GLY A 559 6.08 35.26 32.61
N LYS A 560 7.14 35.34 33.43
CA LYS A 560 8.37 36.12 33.22
C LYS A 560 9.59 35.28 33.62
N LEU A 561 10.80 35.79 33.36
CA LEU A 561 12.03 35.14 33.79
C LEU A 561 12.71 35.96 34.86
N GLY A 562 12.76 35.41 36.09
CA GLY A 562 13.55 35.98 37.18
C GLY A 562 15.06 35.83 36.93
N LEU A 563 15.90 36.51 37.74
CA LEU A 563 17.35 36.65 37.55
C LEU A 563 18.16 35.33 37.69
N THR A 564 17.53 34.29 38.16
CA THR A 564 18.10 32.95 38.22
C THR A 564 17.71 32.23 36.91
N GLU A 565 16.43 32.32 36.50
CA GLU A 565 15.83 31.59 35.38
C GLU A 565 16.50 31.78 34.04
N PHE A 566 16.64 33.03 33.60
CA PHE A 566 17.31 33.33 32.34
C PHE A 566 18.78 32.86 32.26
N HIS A 567 19.51 32.52 33.33
CA HIS A 567 20.89 32.08 33.11
C HIS A 567 20.96 30.64 32.70
N VAL A 568 20.15 29.79 33.33
CA VAL A 568 20.11 28.41 32.86
C VAL A 568 19.63 28.36 31.43
N LEU A 569 18.73 29.26 31.06
CA LEU A 569 18.36 29.44 29.66
C LEU A 569 19.58 29.85 28.81
N TRP A 570 20.38 30.83 29.25
CA TRP A 570 21.54 31.30 28.51
C TRP A 570 22.65 30.24 28.34
N GLU A 571 22.97 29.48 29.39
CA GLU A 571 23.94 28.38 29.30
C GLU A 571 23.43 27.23 28.41
N LYS A 572 22.11 26.99 28.43
CA LYS A 572 21.48 26.08 27.46
C LYS A 572 21.65 26.59 26.03
N ILE A 573 21.35 27.86 25.76
CA ILE A 573 21.51 28.46 24.42
C ILE A 573 22.96 28.38 23.95
N LYS A 574 23.95 28.67 24.80
CA LYS A 574 25.38 28.49 24.46
C LYS A 574 25.72 27.05 24.12
N ARG A 575 25.23 26.09 24.91
CA ARG A 575 25.42 24.67 24.62
C ARG A 575 24.77 24.28 23.29
N TYR A 576 23.58 24.79 23.01
CA TYR A 576 22.89 24.57 21.74
C TYR A 576 23.65 25.21 20.59
N LEU A 577 24.22 26.41 20.76
CA LEU A 577 25.07 27.06 19.76
C LEU A 577 26.33 26.25 19.46
N GLN A 578 26.96 25.68 20.47
CA GLN A 578 28.13 24.81 20.26
C GLN A 578 27.74 23.55 19.48
N ILE A 579 26.66 22.88 19.89
CA ILE A 579 26.12 21.72 19.16
C ILE A 579 25.76 22.12 17.73
N PHE A 580 25.23 23.32 17.54
CA PHE A 580 24.87 23.81 16.22
C PHE A 580 26.11 23.90 15.32
N ARG A 581 27.15 24.58 15.79
CA ARG A 581 28.43 24.73 15.08
C ARG A 581 29.17 23.43 14.84
N ASP A 582 29.16 22.51 15.81
CA ASP A 582 29.83 21.21 15.68
C ASP A 582 29.16 20.32 14.61
N HIS A 583 27.91 20.62 14.27
CA HIS A 583 27.10 19.82 13.37
C HIS A 583 26.70 20.54 12.07
N ASP A 584 26.89 21.85 11.95
CA ASP A 584 26.90 22.60 10.67
C ASP A 584 28.21 22.32 9.92
N VAL A 585 28.28 21.14 9.30
CA VAL A 585 29.51 20.62 8.69
C VAL A 585 29.86 21.40 7.43
N ASP A 586 28.85 21.86 6.71
CA ASP A 586 29.02 22.65 5.49
C ASP A 586 29.23 24.15 5.75
N LYS A 587 29.13 24.59 7.02
CA LYS A 587 29.27 25.99 7.45
C LYS A 587 28.30 26.91 6.73
N SER A 588 27.10 26.42 6.44
CA SER A 588 26.07 27.18 5.76
C SER A 588 25.43 28.25 6.66
N GLY A 589 25.66 28.17 7.98
CA GLY A 589 24.97 28.98 8.99
C GLY A 589 23.55 28.50 9.26
N THR A 590 23.18 27.34 8.70
CA THR A 590 21.90 26.64 8.82
C THR A 590 22.16 25.15 8.98
N MET A 591 21.18 24.37 9.41
CA MET A 591 21.29 22.92 9.48
C MET A 591 20.44 22.25 8.43
N SER A 592 21.05 21.38 7.63
CA SER A 592 20.28 20.39 6.90
C SER A 592 19.59 19.43 7.88
N SER A 593 18.55 18.75 7.40
CA SER A 593 17.91 17.68 8.17
C SER A 593 18.86 16.59 8.68
N TYR A 594 19.92 16.30 7.92
CA TYR A 594 20.91 15.28 8.27
C TYR A 594 21.71 15.71 9.50
N GLU A 595 22.07 16.99 9.54
CA GLU A 595 22.80 17.62 10.63
C GLU A 595 21.90 17.76 11.85
N MET A 596 20.65 18.16 11.65
CA MET A 596 19.62 18.24 12.68
C MET A 596 19.46 16.92 13.44
N ARG A 597 19.41 15.77 12.73
CA ARG A 597 19.31 14.45 13.39
C ARG A 597 20.48 14.17 14.32
N ARG A 598 21.70 14.48 13.87
CA ARG A 598 22.91 14.28 14.69
C ARG A 598 22.97 15.28 15.84
N ALA A 599 22.57 16.52 15.61
CA ALA A 599 22.55 17.59 16.60
C ALA A 599 21.57 17.28 17.75
N LEU A 600 20.38 16.75 17.45
CA LEU A 600 19.42 16.29 18.47
C LEU A 600 19.99 15.16 19.33
N GLU A 601 20.70 14.21 18.73
CA GLU A 601 21.38 13.13 19.47
C GLU A 601 22.47 13.68 20.39
N ALA A 602 23.28 14.63 19.92
CA ALA A 602 24.31 15.31 20.72
C ALA A 602 23.72 16.17 21.85
N ALA A 603 22.53 16.74 21.63
CA ALA A 603 21.76 17.43 22.66
C ALA A 603 21.17 16.48 23.71
N GLY A 604 21.17 15.17 23.45
CA GLY A 604 20.71 14.12 24.36
C GLY A 604 19.33 13.57 24.06
N PHE A 605 18.74 13.91 22.90
CA PHE A 605 17.45 13.41 22.46
C PHE A 605 17.63 12.28 21.44
N LYS A 606 17.24 11.06 21.84
CA LYS A 606 17.11 9.92 20.90
C LYS A 606 15.65 9.77 20.52
N LEU A 607 15.32 10.12 19.29
CA LEU A 607 13.95 10.15 18.77
C LEU A 607 13.74 9.03 17.74
N ASN A 608 12.51 8.54 17.63
CA ASN A 608 12.13 7.63 16.54
C ASN A 608 11.97 8.42 15.23
N ASN A 609 11.87 7.71 14.10
CA ASN A 609 11.75 8.36 12.79
C ASN A 609 10.49 9.23 12.67
N HIS A 610 9.39 8.80 13.29
CA HIS A 610 8.15 9.55 13.27
C HIS A 610 8.28 10.91 13.95
N LEU A 611 8.77 10.96 15.19
CA LEU A 611 9.01 12.21 15.92
C LEU A 611 10.02 13.10 15.18
N PHE A 612 11.05 12.50 14.59
CA PHE A 612 12.04 13.26 13.82
C PHE A 612 11.43 13.88 12.56
N GLN A 613 10.56 13.17 11.83
CA GLN A 613 9.81 13.73 10.70
C GLN A 613 8.93 14.90 11.12
N LEU A 614 8.24 14.79 12.26
CA LEU A 614 7.41 15.87 12.80
C LEU A 614 8.24 17.11 13.15
N ILE A 615 9.46 16.92 13.67
CA ILE A 615 10.40 18.02 13.91
C ILE A 615 10.79 18.70 12.61
N ILE A 616 11.20 17.92 11.60
CA ILE A 616 11.57 18.48 10.30
C ILE A 616 10.40 19.27 9.71
N LEU A 617 9.21 18.67 9.63
CA LEU A 617 8.01 19.33 9.10
C LEU A 617 7.63 20.65 9.81
N ARG A 618 7.94 20.80 11.10
CA ARG A 618 7.55 21.97 11.89
C ARG A 618 8.62 23.07 11.93
N TYR A 619 9.89 22.69 11.87
CA TYR A 619 11.02 23.59 12.18
C TYR A 619 11.98 23.79 11.01
N THR A 620 11.79 23.14 9.85
CA THR A 620 12.52 23.52 8.64
C THR A 620 11.81 24.64 7.90
N GLU A 621 12.61 25.50 7.28
CA GLU A 621 12.18 26.45 6.26
C GLU A 621 11.84 25.75 4.93
N GLU A 622 11.33 26.48 3.94
CA GLU A 622 10.92 25.93 2.63
C GLU A 622 12.05 25.21 1.88
N ASP A 623 13.30 25.59 2.14
CA ASP A 623 14.49 24.97 1.57
C ASP A 623 15.00 23.73 2.34
N LEU A 624 14.24 23.27 3.35
CA LEU A 624 14.56 22.16 4.25
C LEU A 624 15.77 22.42 5.17
N SER A 625 16.17 23.68 5.32
CA SER A 625 17.16 24.10 6.30
C SER A 625 16.51 24.46 7.64
N VAL A 626 17.22 24.25 8.74
CA VAL A 626 16.82 24.66 10.09
C VAL A 626 17.79 25.74 10.53
N ASP A 627 17.29 26.95 10.72
CA ASP A 627 18.09 28.04 11.27
C ASP A 627 18.29 27.88 12.80
N PHE A 628 19.11 28.74 13.38
CA PHE A 628 19.43 28.64 14.81
C PHE A 628 18.22 28.92 15.71
N ASP A 629 17.30 29.81 15.30
CA ASP A 629 16.09 30.12 16.06
C ASP A 629 15.17 28.90 16.16
N ASN A 630 14.86 28.28 15.02
CA ASN A 630 14.04 27.08 14.96
C ASN A 630 14.70 25.90 15.68
N PHE A 631 16.03 25.76 15.59
CA PHE A 631 16.78 24.73 16.32
C PHE A 631 16.61 24.84 17.85
N VAL A 632 16.83 26.04 18.40
CA VAL A 632 16.68 26.29 19.84
C VAL A 632 15.24 26.11 20.26
N THR A 633 14.28 26.60 19.48
CA THR A 633 12.85 26.48 19.77
C THR A 633 12.42 25.01 19.83
N CYS A 634 12.90 24.19 18.89
CA CYS A 634 12.66 22.75 18.89
C CYS A 634 13.21 22.09 20.17
N LEU A 635 14.48 22.34 20.53
CA LEU A 635 15.10 21.74 21.72
C LEU A 635 14.42 22.14 23.02
N VAL A 636 14.05 23.40 23.16
CA VAL A 636 13.34 23.94 24.33
C VAL A 636 11.95 23.30 24.46
N ARG A 637 11.20 23.19 23.37
CA ARG A 637 9.88 22.53 23.37
C ARG A 637 9.98 21.04 23.69
N LEU A 638 10.92 20.32 23.07
CA LEU A 638 11.19 18.92 23.40
C LEU A 638 11.53 18.78 24.89
N GLU A 639 12.41 19.61 25.43
CA GLU A 639 12.77 19.55 26.85
C GLU A 639 11.57 19.79 27.76
N THR A 640 10.73 20.78 27.43
CA THR A 640 9.49 21.08 28.16
C THR A 640 8.60 19.85 28.18
N MET A 641 8.37 19.25 27.01
CA MET A 641 7.52 18.07 26.89
C MET A 641 8.08 16.85 27.63
N PHE A 642 9.40 16.65 27.59
CA PHE A 642 10.05 15.59 28.36
C PHE A 642 10.12 15.91 29.85
N SER A 643 9.86 17.14 30.29
CA SER A 643 9.87 17.55 31.70
C SER A 643 8.56 17.22 32.42
N GLU A 644 7.42 17.24 31.71
CA GLU A 644 6.10 16.95 32.28
C GLU A 644 5.93 15.48 32.70
N SER A 645 5.32 15.27 33.86
CA SER A 645 5.18 13.97 34.53
C SER A 645 3.97 13.19 33.99
N ILE A 646 4.13 12.61 32.80
CA ILE A 646 3.13 11.74 32.19
C ILE A 646 3.55 10.28 32.33
N ARG A 647 2.59 9.38 32.61
CA ARG A 647 2.81 7.92 32.65
C ARG A 647 3.56 7.48 31.39
N GLN A 648 4.51 6.56 31.58
CA GLN A 648 5.51 6.20 30.58
C GLN A 648 4.93 5.80 29.21
N ASP A 649 3.73 5.21 29.17
CA ASP A 649 3.14 4.69 27.93
C ASP A 649 2.39 5.74 27.10
N HIS A 650 1.98 6.86 27.72
CA HIS A 650 1.25 7.94 27.03
C HIS A 650 2.17 9.07 26.54
N ARG A 651 3.47 8.98 26.81
CA ARG A 651 4.40 10.10 26.60
C ARG A 651 4.70 10.39 25.13
N ILE A 652 4.81 9.36 24.29
CA ILE A 652 5.03 9.52 22.83
C ILE A 652 3.80 10.16 22.19
N TYR A 653 2.62 9.66 22.55
CA TYR A 653 1.34 10.20 22.11
C TYR A 653 1.20 11.67 22.51
N TRP A 654 1.47 11.99 23.77
CA TRP A 654 1.38 13.35 24.27
C TRP A 654 2.38 14.30 23.58
N ILE A 655 3.66 13.92 23.43
CA ILE A 655 4.65 14.71 22.67
C ILE A 655 4.17 14.96 21.23
N SER A 656 3.61 13.94 20.57
CA SER A 656 3.13 14.06 19.20
C SER A 656 1.94 15.02 19.07
N LEU A 657 1.07 15.08 20.09
CA LEU A 657 -0.07 16.00 20.17
C LEU A 657 0.38 17.43 20.47
N THR A 658 1.26 17.65 21.47
CA THR A 658 1.70 19.00 21.86
C THR A 658 2.72 19.63 20.93
N MET A 659 3.38 18.89 20.05
CA MET A 659 4.23 19.49 19.00
C MET A 659 3.46 20.29 17.95
N PHE A 660 2.14 20.04 17.80
CA PHE A 660 1.26 20.68 16.82
C PHE A 660 0.10 21.47 17.45
N ALA A 661 0.06 21.58 18.77
CA ALA A 661 -0.81 22.50 19.50
C ALA A 661 -0.04 23.81 19.74
#